data_AF-A0A5C6BUH6-F1
#
_entry.id   AF-A0A5C6BUH6-F1
#
_cell.length_a   1.000
_cell.length_b   1.000
_cell.length_c   1.000
_cell.angle_alpha   90.00
_cell.angle_beta   90.00
_cell.angle_gamma   90.00
#
_symmetry.space_group_name_H-M   'P 1'
#
loop_
_entity.id
_entity.type
_entity.pdbx_description
1 polymer ?
#
loop_
_entity_poly.entity_id
_entity_poly.type
_entity_poly.pdbx_seq_one_letter_code
_entity_poly.pdbx_strand_id
1 'polypeptide(L)'
;MAVGVPLGATPQDTAEFMLGTVTVTPIFLESDGSIDPQSQNWTPAEIDSVLANITAGAEWWSDLLDTFDSVHSLSFTIDDTFARNPVETGYEPIDRPSNYYNRYVGQFLDAAGVDPSLQLDDGMLAFNDSQREKFGTDWAFSLFITDSSDDPDGYFGEGGSFRGAFAFPGGRYIVSPSTRPVSTFAHEMGHIFWAFDEYSGGGSYDETRGYYNSPNTNARNNPTPGFQQEVSIMADYDRLITAFATHTTAASTLAVIGWQDSDGDGIFDVLDVPLHLSGSGVFNAETSRFEFNGEASVGTLRNQNASGNQSDITINRISSLDVSIDGGQWVSVAAPDTYTATFNLALSVPRNFSKIEFRVRDAETGITSDIWSATPTTPLLPDSSSLSGYAVLDTGDNSNRASGEPLLSDVAIHVTAADGSELPQGEFDAADAALDTQLPTVSGITLSGNLGALKTTAQVRRVAELNNTPMLHVHDSQLQYWTPNLGDRVTALATLTTPTAQVDVDVVGLTSNGTAYARVEAYDAAGNLIDRATTDLRNNSDGGLGFGERQTLTLHDSDGRIASIRIMGHADTEIGATAIRTGVPSNWTTDAHGAFVLSDLPSGSYRLTATSDNVTYGFDPITVSSTTNTPIRLVAKTVDSPRYNPVLAADVNQDNVVTAVDALQVINYLNTFGSHTLTHADATGSKIDVTNDGVITALDALRVINYLNGGQTASASEPLPIASQPDTTRELVTAEKAAPDPVGIDDVLTEPIQWIAPQPDDPDDEPFTFRIV
;
A
#
# COMPACT_ATOMS: atom_id res chain seq x y z
N MET A 1 -11.48 -16.54 -5.41
CA MET A 1 -11.76 -15.88 -4.13
C MET A 1 -12.78 -14.79 -4.40
N ALA A 2 -13.56 -14.34 -3.41
CA ALA A 2 -14.51 -13.25 -3.66
C ALA A 2 -13.74 -12.04 -4.20
N VAL A 3 -14.16 -11.51 -5.36
CA VAL A 3 -13.68 -10.23 -5.87
C VAL A 3 -14.08 -9.20 -4.82
N GLY A 4 -13.10 -8.78 -4.04
CA GLY A 4 -13.31 -7.88 -2.92
C GLY A 4 -13.49 -6.45 -3.40
N VAL A 5 -14.17 -5.63 -2.60
CA VAL A 5 -14.30 -4.17 -2.72
C VAL A 5 -12.97 -3.56 -3.18
N PRO A 6 -12.98 -2.58 -4.13
CA PRO A 6 -11.77 -1.95 -4.64
C PRO A 6 -10.84 -1.48 -3.52
N LEU A 7 -9.52 -1.62 -3.70
CA LEU A 7 -8.57 -1.16 -2.68
C LEU A 7 -8.76 0.35 -2.48
N GLY A 8 -8.86 0.78 -1.23
CA GLY A 8 -9.00 2.19 -0.85
C GLY A 8 -10.44 2.70 -0.91
N ALA A 9 -11.40 1.92 -1.43
CA ALA A 9 -12.80 2.28 -1.39
C ALA A 9 -13.37 2.05 0.02
N THR A 10 -14.15 3.01 0.49
CA THR A 10 -14.93 2.92 1.72
C THR A 10 -16.38 2.55 1.39
N PRO A 11 -17.23 2.25 2.40
CA PRO A 11 -18.67 2.04 2.18
C PRO A 11 -19.40 3.21 1.48
N GLN A 12 -18.80 4.39 1.45
CA GLN A 12 -19.35 5.57 0.78
C GLN A 12 -18.92 5.69 -0.69
N ASP A 13 -17.94 4.91 -1.15
CA ASP A 13 -17.37 4.98 -2.49
C ASP A 13 -17.94 3.87 -3.39
N THR A 14 -19.19 4.02 -3.83
CA THR A 14 -19.93 2.95 -4.55
C THR A 14 -19.91 3.10 -6.08
N ALA A 15 -19.47 4.24 -6.62
CA ALA A 15 -19.18 4.44 -8.05
C ALA A 15 -18.26 5.65 -8.30
N GLU A 16 -16.95 5.42 -8.39
CA GLU A 16 -15.96 6.50 -8.59
C GLU A 16 -15.50 6.64 -10.05
N PHE A 17 -15.39 5.52 -10.78
CA PHE A 17 -15.11 5.46 -12.21
C PHE A 17 -15.75 4.22 -12.84
N MET A 18 -16.12 4.29 -14.12
CA MET A 18 -16.96 3.30 -14.78
C MET A 18 -16.13 2.18 -15.43
N LEU A 19 -15.44 1.37 -14.63
CA LEU A 19 -14.65 0.20 -15.07
C LEU A 19 -14.87 -0.99 -14.13
N GLY A 20 -14.55 -2.19 -14.58
CA GLY A 20 -14.70 -3.42 -13.79
C GLY A 20 -16.13 -3.93 -13.75
N THR A 21 -16.61 -4.28 -12.56
CA THR A 21 -17.91 -4.93 -12.36
C THR A 21 -18.86 -4.04 -11.56
N VAL A 22 -20.12 -3.94 -12.00
CA VAL A 22 -21.11 -3.05 -11.40
C VAL A 22 -22.40 -3.81 -11.08
N THR A 23 -22.86 -3.76 -9.84
CA THR A 23 -24.20 -4.22 -9.49
C THR A 23 -25.22 -3.10 -9.69
N VAL A 24 -26.31 -3.41 -10.37
CA VAL A 24 -27.43 -2.50 -10.61
C VAL A 24 -28.66 -3.07 -9.94
N THR A 25 -29.30 -2.30 -9.05
CA THR A 25 -30.49 -2.77 -8.31
C THR A 25 -31.73 -1.96 -8.70
N PRO A 26 -32.54 -2.44 -9.66
CA PRO A 26 -33.82 -1.82 -9.96
C PRO A 26 -34.86 -2.12 -8.86
N ILE A 27 -35.44 -1.06 -8.31
CA ILE A 27 -36.43 -1.05 -7.24
C ILE A 27 -37.73 -0.49 -7.81
N PHE A 28 -38.73 -1.36 -8.00
CA PHE A 28 -40.00 -0.95 -8.61
C PHE A 28 -40.96 -0.56 -7.49
N LEU A 29 -41.59 0.60 -7.61
CA LEU A 29 -42.51 1.14 -6.61
C LEU A 29 -43.95 0.81 -6.98
N GLU A 30 -44.74 0.32 -6.03
CA GLU A 30 -46.16 0.04 -6.19
C GLU A 30 -46.97 0.77 -5.11
N SER A 31 -47.99 1.54 -5.52
CA SER A 31 -48.86 2.27 -4.60
C SER A 31 -49.84 1.31 -3.92
N ASP A 32 -49.89 1.32 -2.59
CA ASP A 32 -50.84 0.50 -1.81
C ASP A 32 -52.21 1.20 -1.59
N GLY A 33 -52.38 2.42 -2.10
CA GLY A 33 -53.60 3.21 -1.96
C GLY A 33 -53.77 3.91 -0.59
N SER A 34 -52.79 3.82 0.32
CA SER A 34 -52.93 4.29 1.70
C SER A 34 -52.77 5.81 1.86
N ILE A 35 -51.99 6.48 0.99
CA ILE A 35 -51.85 7.96 0.97
C ILE A 35 -52.44 8.53 -0.31
N ASP A 36 -51.98 8.06 -1.47
CA ASP A 36 -52.50 8.43 -2.78
C ASP A 36 -53.37 7.33 -3.37
N PRO A 37 -54.40 7.65 -4.17
CA PRO A 37 -55.13 6.63 -4.90
C PRO A 37 -54.18 5.85 -5.82
N GLN A 38 -54.27 4.54 -5.80
CA GLN A 38 -53.55 3.68 -6.74
C GLN A 38 -54.06 3.95 -8.16
N SER A 39 -53.21 4.55 -9.00
CA SER A 39 -53.54 4.95 -10.37
C SER A 39 -52.77 4.12 -11.41
N GLN A 40 -51.61 3.58 -11.05
CA GLN A 40 -50.78 2.69 -11.86
C GLN A 40 -50.67 1.32 -11.17
N ASN A 41 -50.38 0.26 -11.93
CA ASN A 41 -50.25 -1.10 -11.39
C ASN A 41 -49.31 -1.92 -12.27
N TRP A 42 -48.27 -2.48 -11.68
CA TRP A 42 -47.34 -3.31 -12.44
C TRP A 42 -47.96 -4.61 -12.96
N THR A 43 -47.78 -4.88 -14.24
CA THR A 43 -47.93 -6.21 -14.83
C THR A 43 -46.57 -6.89 -15.02
N PRO A 44 -46.51 -8.23 -15.05
CA PRO A 44 -45.26 -8.95 -15.33
C PRO A 44 -44.60 -8.56 -16.67
N ALA A 45 -45.41 -8.23 -17.68
CA ALA A 45 -44.91 -7.84 -19.00
C ALA A 45 -44.26 -6.45 -18.99
N GLU A 46 -44.79 -5.51 -18.22
CA GLU A 46 -44.17 -4.20 -18.01
C GLU A 46 -42.87 -4.34 -17.23
N ILE A 47 -42.85 -5.16 -16.17
CA ILE A 47 -41.63 -5.44 -15.40
C ILE A 47 -40.53 -5.97 -16.31
N ASP A 48 -40.82 -7.01 -17.10
CA ASP A 48 -39.84 -7.59 -18.03
C ASP A 48 -39.37 -6.58 -19.09
N SER A 49 -40.29 -5.74 -19.60
CA SER A 49 -39.94 -4.71 -20.59
C SER A 49 -39.03 -3.62 -20.01
N VAL A 50 -39.26 -3.19 -18.78
CA VAL A 50 -38.45 -2.15 -18.15
C VAL A 50 -37.09 -2.71 -17.72
N LEU A 51 -37.04 -3.93 -17.18
CA LEU A 51 -35.77 -4.61 -16.91
C LEU A 51 -34.93 -4.77 -18.18
N ALA A 52 -35.54 -5.12 -19.32
CA ALA A 52 -34.85 -5.16 -20.60
C ALA A 52 -34.29 -3.80 -21.02
N ASN A 53 -35.04 -2.71 -20.80
CA ASN A 53 -34.56 -1.36 -21.09
C ASN A 53 -33.40 -0.93 -20.19
N ILE A 54 -33.45 -1.25 -18.89
CA ILE A 54 -32.36 -0.96 -17.95
C ILE A 54 -31.10 -1.73 -18.35
N THR A 55 -31.26 -3.01 -18.66
CA THR A 55 -30.15 -3.88 -19.10
C THR A 55 -29.51 -3.34 -20.37
N ALA A 56 -30.30 -3.01 -21.39
CA ALA A 56 -29.79 -2.44 -22.64
C ALA A 56 -29.15 -1.05 -22.46
N GLY A 57 -29.62 -0.26 -21.50
CA GLY A 57 -29.00 1.02 -21.15
C GLY A 57 -27.63 0.86 -20.49
N ALA A 58 -27.47 -0.17 -19.65
CA ALA A 58 -26.19 -0.52 -19.04
C ALA A 58 -25.22 -1.11 -20.07
N GLU A 59 -25.68 -2.07 -20.87
CA GLU A 59 -24.91 -2.71 -21.93
C GLU A 59 -24.39 -1.71 -22.97
N TRP A 60 -25.10 -0.59 -23.21
CA TRP A 60 -24.59 0.48 -24.08
C TRP A 60 -23.22 1.02 -23.65
N TRP A 61 -22.94 1.10 -22.34
CA TRP A 61 -21.64 1.54 -21.82
C TRP A 61 -20.58 0.46 -22.01
N SER A 62 -20.91 -0.82 -21.79
CA SER A 62 -20.00 -1.94 -22.10
C SER A 62 -19.67 -1.99 -23.60
N ASP A 63 -20.69 -1.89 -24.45
CA ASP A 63 -20.54 -1.87 -25.91
C ASP A 63 -19.72 -0.67 -26.38
N LEU A 64 -19.87 0.50 -25.72
CA LEU A 64 -19.04 1.67 -25.98
C LEU A 64 -17.58 1.40 -25.62
N LEU A 65 -17.30 0.82 -24.45
CA LEU A 65 -15.94 0.50 -24.01
C LEU A 65 -15.26 -0.47 -25.00
N ASP A 66 -15.98 -1.47 -25.49
CA ASP A 66 -15.48 -2.45 -26.47
C ASP A 66 -15.07 -1.81 -27.82
N THR A 67 -15.48 -0.56 -28.09
CA THR A 67 -15.01 0.18 -29.28
C THR A 67 -13.61 0.77 -29.13
N PHE A 68 -13.07 0.85 -27.90
CA PHE A 68 -11.73 1.36 -27.61
C PHE A 68 -10.69 0.24 -27.73
N ASP A 69 -9.49 0.60 -28.18
CA ASP A 69 -8.30 -0.28 -28.11
C ASP A 69 -7.72 -0.22 -26.70
N SER A 70 -8.48 -0.73 -25.72
CA SER A 70 -8.11 -0.72 -24.31
C SER A 70 -8.09 -2.13 -23.73
N VAL A 71 -7.34 -2.32 -22.64
CA VAL A 71 -7.27 -3.60 -21.91
C VAL A 71 -8.42 -3.80 -20.92
N HIS A 72 -9.26 -2.78 -20.73
CA HIS A 72 -10.24 -2.71 -19.66
C HIS A 72 -11.54 -3.43 -19.99
N SER A 73 -12.23 -3.87 -18.93
CA SER A 73 -13.55 -4.49 -19.02
C SER A 73 -14.60 -3.69 -18.23
N LEU A 74 -15.86 -3.78 -18.66
CA LEU A 74 -17.01 -3.25 -17.94
C LEU A 74 -18.17 -4.23 -18.05
N SER A 75 -18.69 -4.70 -16.93
CA SER A 75 -19.84 -5.61 -16.91
C SER A 75 -20.83 -5.26 -15.79
N PHE A 76 -22.10 -5.55 -16.06
CA PHE A 76 -23.20 -5.23 -15.16
C PHE A 76 -23.92 -6.49 -14.68
N THR A 77 -24.18 -6.55 -13.38
CA THR A 77 -25.03 -7.57 -12.76
C THR A 77 -26.33 -6.91 -12.31
N ILE A 78 -27.47 -7.35 -12.86
CA ILE A 78 -28.79 -6.81 -12.48
C ILE A 78 -29.36 -7.64 -11.31
N ASP A 79 -29.55 -7.01 -10.14
CA ASP A 79 -30.35 -7.59 -9.06
C ASP A 79 -31.83 -7.24 -9.26
N ASP A 80 -32.58 -8.15 -9.87
CA ASP A 80 -34.01 -7.96 -10.16
C ASP A 80 -34.94 -8.27 -8.97
N THR A 81 -34.40 -8.54 -7.77
CA THR A 81 -35.17 -8.94 -6.59
C THR A 81 -36.30 -7.96 -6.26
N PHE A 82 -36.01 -6.66 -6.25
CA PHE A 82 -36.95 -5.58 -5.91
C PHE A 82 -37.78 -5.09 -7.11
N ALA A 83 -37.43 -5.50 -8.32
CA ALA A 83 -38.25 -5.29 -9.50
C ALA A 83 -39.34 -6.35 -9.62
N ARG A 84 -38.98 -7.62 -9.36
CA ARG A 84 -39.91 -8.77 -9.44
C ARG A 84 -40.82 -8.88 -8.22
N ASN A 85 -40.45 -8.26 -7.11
CA ASN A 85 -41.30 -8.05 -5.95
C ASN A 85 -41.36 -6.54 -5.68
N PRO A 86 -42.21 -5.78 -6.42
CA PRO A 86 -42.31 -4.34 -6.25
C PRO A 86 -42.51 -3.95 -4.79
N VAL A 87 -41.84 -2.88 -4.39
CA VAL A 87 -41.83 -2.34 -3.04
C VAL A 87 -43.09 -1.51 -2.83
N GLU A 88 -43.92 -1.92 -1.88
CA GLU A 88 -45.13 -1.20 -1.51
C GLU A 88 -44.79 0.17 -0.90
N THR A 89 -45.46 1.20 -1.37
CA THR A 89 -45.40 2.56 -0.83
C THR A 89 -46.80 3.17 -0.75
N GLY A 90 -47.01 4.09 0.19
CA GLY A 90 -48.29 4.80 0.29
C GLY A 90 -48.55 5.79 -0.84
N TYR A 91 -47.49 6.19 -1.56
CA TYR A 91 -47.52 7.21 -2.59
C TYR A 91 -47.74 6.58 -3.97
N GLU A 92 -48.39 7.34 -4.86
CA GLU A 92 -48.41 7.07 -6.30
C GLU A 92 -47.42 8.04 -6.94
N PRO A 93 -46.14 7.65 -7.12
CA PRO A 93 -45.08 8.63 -7.32
C PRO A 93 -45.23 9.42 -8.63
N ILE A 94 -45.83 8.83 -9.68
CA ILE A 94 -45.99 9.48 -10.98
C ILE A 94 -46.94 10.68 -10.89
N ASP A 95 -47.97 10.58 -10.06
CA ASP A 95 -48.97 11.63 -9.83
C ASP A 95 -48.43 12.79 -8.96
N ARG A 96 -47.20 12.67 -8.47
CA ARG A 96 -46.56 13.65 -7.58
C ARG A 96 -45.41 14.39 -8.30
N PRO A 97 -45.11 15.63 -7.88
CA PRO A 97 -43.86 16.27 -8.25
C PRO A 97 -42.65 15.44 -7.81
N SER A 98 -41.63 15.34 -8.67
CA SER A 98 -40.41 14.55 -8.44
C SER A 98 -39.74 14.78 -7.09
N ASN A 99 -39.85 15.98 -6.50
CA ASN A 99 -39.28 16.31 -5.18
C ASN A 99 -39.77 15.44 -4.01
N TYR A 100 -40.80 14.63 -4.20
CA TYR A 100 -41.27 13.65 -3.21
C TYR A 100 -40.42 12.38 -3.14
N TYR A 101 -39.36 12.26 -3.96
CA TYR A 101 -38.51 11.07 -4.01
C TYR A 101 -38.00 10.62 -2.65
N ASN A 102 -37.61 11.56 -1.80
CA ASN A 102 -37.08 11.29 -0.48
C ASN A 102 -38.05 10.53 0.44
N ARG A 103 -39.36 10.54 0.14
CA ARG A 103 -40.37 9.83 0.92
C ARG A 103 -40.36 8.33 0.63
N TYR A 104 -40.49 7.94 -0.63
CA TYR A 104 -40.52 6.52 -1.00
C TYR A 104 -39.14 5.87 -0.98
N VAL A 105 -38.06 6.62 -1.25
CA VAL A 105 -36.69 6.13 -1.05
C VAL A 105 -36.44 5.84 0.45
N GLY A 106 -36.89 6.73 1.34
CA GLY A 106 -36.79 6.50 2.78
C GLY A 106 -37.59 5.27 3.25
N GLN A 107 -38.81 5.09 2.73
CA GLN A 107 -39.63 3.90 3.02
C GLN A 107 -38.97 2.60 2.53
N PHE A 108 -38.30 2.65 1.37
CA PHE A 108 -37.52 1.52 0.89
C PHE A 108 -36.35 1.20 1.84
N LEU A 109 -35.57 2.19 2.26
CA LEU A 109 -34.46 1.98 3.18
C LEU A 109 -34.92 1.37 4.51
N ASP A 110 -36.05 1.84 5.06
CA ASP A 110 -36.68 1.24 6.24
C ASP A 110 -37.06 -0.23 6.00
N ALA A 111 -37.63 -0.54 4.83
CA ALA A 111 -38.03 -1.90 4.46
C ALA A 111 -36.82 -2.82 4.19
N ALA A 112 -35.73 -2.27 3.66
CA ALA A 112 -34.46 -2.95 3.42
C ALA A 112 -33.65 -3.16 4.71
N GLY A 113 -34.06 -2.55 5.83
CA GLY A 113 -33.41 -2.70 7.14
C GLY A 113 -32.10 -1.92 7.26
N VAL A 114 -31.95 -0.83 6.50
CA VAL A 114 -30.81 0.09 6.62
C VAL A 114 -30.90 0.86 7.94
N ASP A 115 -29.76 1.20 8.54
CA ASP A 115 -29.71 1.90 9.82
C ASP A 115 -30.50 3.23 9.76
N PRO A 116 -31.57 3.39 10.55
CA PRO A 116 -32.43 4.56 10.51
C PRO A 116 -31.77 5.84 11.06
N SER A 117 -30.56 5.75 11.61
CA SER A 117 -29.76 6.92 12.01
C SER A 117 -29.04 7.59 10.85
N LEU A 118 -28.87 6.89 9.72
CA LEU A 118 -28.25 7.43 8.51
C LEU A 118 -29.15 8.44 7.82
N GLN A 119 -28.54 9.44 7.17
CA GLN A 119 -29.28 10.30 6.24
C GLN A 119 -29.63 9.51 4.97
N LEU A 120 -30.59 10.03 4.19
CA LEU A 120 -31.09 9.34 3.00
C LEU A 120 -29.97 8.91 2.03
N ASP A 121 -29.03 9.81 1.76
CA ASP A 121 -27.93 9.57 0.84
C ASP A 121 -26.92 8.55 1.40
N ASP A 122 -26.56 8.67 2.68
CA ASP A 122 -25.65 7.74 3.38
C ASP A 122 -26.28 6.35 3.49
N GLY A 123 -27.59 6.28 3.73
CA GLY A 123 -28.35 5.05 3.76
C GLY A 123 -28.40 4.36 2.40
N MET A 124 -28.52 5.12 1.31
CA MET A 124 -28.44 4.56 -0.04
C MET A 124 -27.03 4.07 -0.39
N LEU A 125 -25.98 4.79 0.02
CA LEU A 125 -24.60 4.32 -0.15
C LEU A 125 -24.36 3.03 0.64
N ALA A 126 -24.80 2.97 1.91
CA ALA A 126 -24.72 1.75 2.73
C ALA A 126 -25.49 0.58 2.12
N PHE A 127 -26.68 0.82 1.55
CA PHE A 127 -27.43 -0.20 0.83
C PHE A 127 -26.65 -0.69 -0.41
N ASN A 128 -26.16 0.22 -1.25
CA ASN A 128 -25.43 -0.14 -2.46
C ASN A 128 -24.11 -0.85 -2.14
N ASP A 129 -23.40 -0.43 -1.09
CA ASP A 129 -22.22 -1.12 -0.57
C ASP A 129 -22.54 -2.59 -0.24
N SER A 130 -23.64 -2.82 0.49
CA SER A 130 -24.10 -4.19 0.78
C SER A 130 -24.44 -4.99 -0.49
N GLN A 131 -24.89 -4.34 -1.56
CA GLN A 131 -25.16 -5.01 -2.83
C GLN A 131 -23.87 -5.40 -3.54
N ARG A 132 -22.88 -4.51 -3.65
CA ARG A 132 -21.59 -4.90 -4.26
C ARG A 132 -20.90 -6.01 -3.47
N GLU A 133 -21.00 -6.02 -2.14
CA GLU A 133 -20.48 -7.11 -1.32
C GLU A 133 -21.23 -8.43 -1.58
N LYS A 134 -22.56 -8.39 -1.63
CA LYS A 134 -23.43 -9.55 -1.90
C LYS A 134 -23.10 -10.20 -3.26
N PHE A 135 -22.84 -9.41 -4.28
CA PHE A 135 -22.59 -9.88 -5.64
C PHE A 135 -21.11 -10.00 -6.00
N GLY A 136 -20.20 -9.52 -5.14
CA GLY A 136 -18.76 -9.51 -5.40
C GLY A 136 -18.40 -8.62 -6.58
N THR A 137 -18.98 -7.41 -6.64
CA THR A 137 -18.68 -6.42 -7.68
C THR A 137 -17.86 -5.25 -7.13
N ASP A 138 -17.22 -4.49 -8.01
CA ASP A 138 -16.42 -3.32 -7.63
C ASP A 138 -17.32 -2.15 -7.17
N TRP A 139 -18.41 -1.97 -7.92
CA TRP A 139 -19.33 -0.85 -7.78
C TRP A 139 -20.77 -1.32 -7.60
N ALA A 140 -21.63 -0.43 -7.10
CA ALA A 140 -23.06 -0.66 -7.07
C ALA A 140 -23.85 0.65 -7.08
N PHE A 141 -25.03 0.63 -7.69
CA PHE A 141 -26.02 1.69 -7.55
C PHE A 141 -27.44 1.16 -7.72
N SER A 142 -28.43 1.98 -7.35
CA SER A 142 -29.84 1.62 -7.39
C SER A 142 -30.64 2.47 -8.40
N LEU A 143 -31.78 1.95 -8.88
CA LEU A 143 -32.74 2.72 -9.66
C LEU A 143 -34.14 2.58 -9.06
N PHE A 144 -34.78 3.71 -8.73
CA PHE A 144 -36.18 3.73 -8.34
C PHE A 144 -37.05 3.94 -9.57
N ILE A 145 -37.83 2.91 -9.90
CA ILE A 145 -38.71 2.90 -11.06
C ILE A 145 -40.14 3.10 -10.61
N THR A 146 -40.77 4.14 -11.13
CA THR A 146 -42.19 4.44 -10.92
C THR A 146 -42.98 3.97 -12.13
N ASP A 147 -44.08 3.25 -11.93
CA ASP A 147 -44.95 2.91 -13.05
C ASP A 147 -45.58 4.17 -13.64
N SER A 148 -45.60 4.25 -14.97
CA SER A 148 -46.16 5.34 -15.75
C SER A 148 -46.77 4.82 -17.05
N SER A 149 -47.12 3.53 -17.08
CA SER A 149 -47.65 2.80 -18.24
C SER A 149 -49.00 3.36 -18.71
N ASP A 150 -49.85 3.73 -17.77
CA ASP A 150 -51.18 4.32 -17.99
C ASP A 150 -51.21 5.85 -17.75
N ASP A 151 -50.04 6.47 -17.50
CA ASP A 151 -49.94 7.92 -17.33
C ASP A 151 -50.08 8.67 -18.68
N PRO A 152 -50.86 9.78 -18.76
CA PRO A 152 -51.12 10.46 -20.02
C PRO A 152 -49.91 11.06 -20.73
N ASP A 153 -48.86 11.47 -20.01
CA ASP A 153 -47.67 12.08 -20.61
C ASP A 153 -46.35 11.34 -20.29
N GLY A 154 -46.37 10.39 -19.34
CA GLY A 154 -45.23 9.59 -18.92
C GLY A 154 -44.22 10.39 -18.08
N TYR A 155 -44.65 11.48 -17.45
CA TYR A 155 -43.81 12.37 -16.64
C TYR A 155 -44.38 12.54 -15.23
N PHE A 156 -43.49 12.87 -14.29
CA PHE A 156 -43.91 13.26 -12.95
C PHE A 156 -44.81 14.50 -12.98
N GLY A 157 -45.68 14.59 -11.98
CA GLY A 157 -46.58 15.72 -11.77
C GLY A 157 -45.90 17.10 -11.82
N GLU A 158 -46.64 18.10 -12.30
CA GLU A 158 -46.10 19.46 -12.49
C GLU A 158 -45.62 20.13 -11.19
N GLY A 159 -44.62 21.02 -11.32
CA GLY A 159 -44.10 21.82 -10.21
C GLY A 159 -42.88 21.21 -9.49
N GLY A 160 -42.40 20.05 -9.95
CA GLY A 160 -41.17 19.44 -9.48
C GLY A 160 -39.90 20.01 -10.11
N SER A 161 -38.74 19.70 -9.52
CA SER A 161 -37.41 20.05 -10.04
C SER A 161 -37.11 19.38 -11.38
N PHE A 162 -37.56 18.13 -11.54
CA PHE A 162 -37.40 17.35 -12.75
C PHE A 162 -38.76 16.84 -13.23
N ARG A 163 -39.00 16.87 -14.55
CA ARG A 163 -40.22 16.30 -15.13
C ARG A 163 -40.05 14.81 -15.43
N GLY A 164 -38.88 14.41 -15.91
CA GLY A 164 -38.55 13.02 -16.31
C GLY A 164 -37.63 12.33 -15.31
N ALA A 165 -36.76 11.46 -15.84
CA ALA A 165 -35.72 10.82 -15.05
C ALA A 165 -34.67 11.83 -14.54
N PHE A 166 -34.00 11.47 -13.46
CA PHE A 166 -32.88 12.20 -12.88
C PHE A 166 -32.03 11.25 -12.01
N ALA A 167 -30.78 11.62 -11.76
CA ALA A 167 -29.85 10.82 -10.98
C ALA A 167 -29.15 11.64 -9.89
N PHE A 168 -28.79 10.94 -8.81
CA PHE A 168 -27.87 11.43 -7.79
C PHE A 168 -26.49 10.80 -8.01
N PRO A 169 -25.44 11.61 -8.27
CA PRO A 169 -24.13 11.10 -8.65
C PRO A 169 -23.39 10.44 -7.49
N GLY A 170 -22.30 9.74 -7.80
CA GLY A 170 -21.41 9.11 -6.82
C GLY A 170 -21.97 7.80 -6.30
N GLY A 171 -22.52 6.96 -7.19
CA GLY A 171 -22.97 5.63 -6.83
C GLY A 171 -24.27 5.57 -6.04
N ARG A 172 -25.01 6.68 -5.93
CA ARG A 172 -26.28 6.71 -5.19
C ARG A 172 -27.41 6.04 -5.99
N TYR A 173 -28.25 6.80 -6.66
CA TYR A 173 -29.41 6.24 -7.33
C TYR A 173 -30.00 7.11 -8.44
N ILE A 174 -30.68 6.43 -9.36
CA ILE A 174 -31.50 7.01 -10.41
C ILE A 174 -32.96 6.97 -9.98
N VAL A 175 -33.76 7.95 -10.38
CA VAL A 175 -35.23 7.93 -10.26
C VAL A 175 -35.80 8.11 -11.67
N SER A 176 -36.67 7.20 -12.11
CA SER A 176 -37.21 7.23 -13.48
C SER A 176 -38.65 6.71 -13.57
N PRO A 177 -39.52 7.36 -14.36
CA PRO A 177 -40.75 6.74 -14.86
C PRO A 177 -40.44 5.51 -15.73
N SER A 178 -41.37 4.55 -15.77
CA SER A 178 -41.20 3.25 -16.45
C SER A 178 -41.19 3.37 -17.98
N THR A 179 -41.88 4.36 -18.54
CA THR A 179 -42.04 4.53 -20.00
C THR A 179 -40.91 5.31 -20.67
N ARG A 180 -39.83 5.63 -19.95
CA ARG A 180 -38.65 6.29 -20.50
C ARG A 180 -37.91 5.38 -21.50
N PRO A 181 -37.35 5.94 -22.59
CA PRO A 181 -36.61 5.15 -23.58
C PRO A 181 -35.29 4.62 -23.02
N VAL A 182 -34.74 3.57 -23.62
CA VAL A 182 -33.45 2.94 -23.26
C VAL A 182 -32.32 3.98 -23.11
N SER A 183 -32.26 4.94 -24.03
CA SER A 183 -31.23 5.98 -24.03
C SER A 183 -31.28 6.88 -22.80
N THR A 184 -32.41 6.98 -22.10
CA THR A 184 -32.50 7.67 -20.81
C THR A 184 -31.74 6.91 -19.74
N PHE A 185 -31.85 5.58 -19.66
CA PHE A 185 -31.09 4.80 -18.67
C PHE A 185 -29.58 4.90 -18.90
N ALA A 186 -29.13 4.84 -20.16
CA ALA A 186 -27.72 5.06 -20.49
C ALA A 186 -27.23 6.47 -20.07
N HIS A 187 -28.04 7.51 -20.33
CA HIS A 187 -27.75 8.89 -19.91
C HIS A 187 -27.64 9.03 -18.38
N GLU A 188 -28.65 8.58 -17.63
CA GLU A 188 -28.68 8.70 -16.17
C GLU A 188 -27.55 7.89 -15.50
N MET A 189 -27.14 6.76 -16.09
CA MET A 189 -25.98 6.01 -15.61
C MET A 189 -24.67 6.78 -15.76
N GLY A 190 -24.54 7.67 -16.76
CA GLY A 190 -23.41 8.58 -16.84
C GLY A 190 -23.27 9.45 -15.59
N HIS A 191 -24.38 9.97 -15.07
CA HIS A 191 -24.38 10.77 -13.84
C HIS A 191 -23.97 9.97 -12.60
N ILE A 192 -24.31 8.68 -12.52
CA ILE A 192 -23.88 7.83 -11.40
C ILE A 192 -22.35 7.86 -11.25
N PHE A 193 -21.64 7.91 -12.37
CA PHE A 193 -20.18 8.07 -12.45
C PHE A 193 -19.77 9.52 -12.77
N TRP A 194 -20.46 10.48 -12.13
CA TRP A 194 -20.11 11.91 -12.08
C TRP A 194 -20.31 12.74 -13.35
N ALA A 195 -20.71 12.15 -14.47
CA ALA A 195 -20.88 12.90 -15.73
C ALA A 195 -21.84 14.09 -15.55
N PHE A 196 -21.57 15.16 -16.28
CA PHE A 196 -22.42 16.35 -16.29
C PHE A 196 -23.46 16.27 -17.38
N ASP A 197 -24.58 16.94 -17.18
CA ASP A 197 -25.43 17.35 -18.29
C ASP A 197 -24.70 18.36 -19.17
N GLU A 198 -24.80 18.22 -20.48
CA GLU A 198 -24.12 19.09 -21.44
C GLU A 198 -25.11 20.02 -22.17
N TYR A 199 -26.42 19.88 -21.97
CA TYR A 199 -27.44 20.72 -22.61
C TYR A 199 -27.70 22.06 -21.87
N SER A 200 -28.54 22.90 -22.46
CA SER A 200 -28.89 24.21 -21.88
C SER A 200 -29.62 24.08 -20.53
N GLY A 201 -29.02 24.58 -19.46
CA GLY A 201 -29.57 24.47 -18.10
C GLY A 201 -29.01 23.27 -17.31
N GLY A 202 -28.16 22.45 -17.95
CA GLY A 202 -27.34 21.44 -17.31
C GLY A 202 -26.03 21.99 -16.76
N GLY A 203 -25.02 21.14 -16.70
CA GLY A 203 -23.69 21.47 -16.21
C GLY A 203 -22.99 22.54 -17.06
N SER A 204 -22.14 23.32 -16.40
CA SER A 204 -21.48 24.48 -16.98
C SER A 204 -20.04 24.18 -17.39
N TYR A 205 -19.51 24.90 -18.38
CA TYR A 205 -18.13 24.79 -18.84
C TYR A 205 -17.07 24.92 -17.71
N ASP A 206 -17.34 25.76 -16.70
CA ASP A 206 -16.41 26.01 -15.59
C ASP A 206 -16.54 24.98 -14.44
N GLU A 207 -17.47 24.02 -14.55
CA GLU A 207 -17.64 22.96 -13.55
C GLU A 207 -16.68 21.79 -13.83
N THR A 208 -16.20 21.18 -12.74
CA THR A 208 -15.26 20.05 -12.76
C THR A 208 -15.72 18.94 -11.81
N ARG A 209 -15.63 17.69 -12.25
CA ARG A 209 -16.00 16.47 -11.49
C ARG A 209 -15.25 15.24 -12.03
N GLY A 210 -15.44 14.10 -11.37
CA GLY A 210 -14.84 12.82 -11.76
C GLY A 210 -13.45 12.66 -11.17
N TYR A 211 -12.89 11.46 -11.28
CA TYR A 211 -11.66 11.07 -10.60
C TYR A 211 -10.47 12.02 -10.85
N TYR A 212 -10.37 12.57 -12.07
CA TYR A 212 -9.32 13.51 -12.48
C TYR A 212 -9.69 14.99 -12.26
N ASN A 213 -10.86 15.28 -11.69
CA ASN A 213 -11.45 16.62 -11.63
C ASN A 213 -11.59 17.26 -13.03
N SER A 214 -12.10 16.49 -13.98
CA SER A 214 -12.19 16.86 -15.39
C SER A 214 -13.22 17.97 -15.64
N PRO A 215 -12.89 18.97 -16.48
CA PRO A 215 -13.82 20.04 -16.86
C PRO A 215 -14.88 19.57 -17.86
N ASN A 216 -16.09 20.13 -17.76
CA ASN A 216 -17.18 19.87 -18.72
C ASN A 216 -17.01 20.67 -20.03
N THR A 217 -15.98 20.37 -20.82
CA THR A 217 -15.67 21.15 -22.03
C THR A 217 -16.71 21.00 -23.14
N ASN A 218 -17.54 19.95 -23.15
CA ASN A 218 -18.64 19.83 -24.10
C ASN A 218 -19.94 20.56 -23.67
N ALA A 219 -19.92 21.30 -22.55
CA ALA A 219 -21.09 22.06 -22.07
C ALA A 219 -21.65 23.04 -23.11
N ARG A 220 -22.97 23.20 -23.13
CA ARG A 220 -23.68 24.11 -24.05
C ARG A 220 -23.21 25.56 -23.95
N ASN A 221 -22.76 25.99 -22.78
CA ASN A 221 -22.30 27.35 -22.52
C ASN A 221 -20.77 27.54 -22.73
N ASN A 222 -20.08 26.57 -23.36
CA ASN A 222 -18.64 26.69 -23.64
C ASN A 222 -18.33 28.03 -24.37
N PRO A 223 -17.45 28.87 -23.80
CA PRO A 223 -17.19 30.22 -24.30
C PRO A 223 -16.25 30.25 -25.53
N THR A 224 -15.70 29.11 -25.95
CA THR A 224 -14.74 29.02 -27.05
C THR A 224 -15.37 29.54 -28.36
N PRO A 225 -14.81 30.59 -28.99
CA PRO A 225 -15.39 31.15 -30.21
C PRO A 225 -15.50 30.10 -31.33
N GLY A 226 -16.71 29.90 -31.85
CA GLY A 226 -16.97 28.92 -32.91
C GLY A 226 -17.11 27.48 -32.43
N PHE A 227 -17.17 27.25 -31.11
CA PHE A 227 -17.43 25.93 -30.52
C PHE A 227 -18.66 25.27 -31.13
N GLN A 228 -18.50 23.99 -31.46
CA GLN A 228 -19.58 23.10 -31.86
C GLN A 228 -19.59 21.94 -30.88
N GLN A 229 -20.72 21.80 -30.18
CA GLN A 229 -20.92 20.72 -29.24
C GLN A 229 -20.88 19.36 -29.95
N GLU A 230 -20.03 18.48 -29.46
CA GLU A 230 -19.85 17.10 -29.90
C GLU A 230 -21.12 16.28 -29.67
N VAL A 231 -21.24 15.18 -30.43
CA VAL A 231 -22.26 14.17 -30.17
C VAL A 231 -21.95 13.52 -28.82
N SER A 232 -22.94 13.49 -27.93
CA SER A 232 -22.76 13.00 -26.57
C SER A 232 -24.04 12.42 -26.02
N ILE A 233 -23.91 11.35 -25.23
CA ILE A 233 -25.04 10.77 -24.50
C ILE A 233 -25.57 11.75 -23.46
N MET A 234 -24.75 12.72 -23.01
CA MET A 234 -25.09 13.75 -22.02
C MET A 234 -25.64 15.05 -22.62
N ALA A 235 -25.78 15.14 -23.94
CA ALA A 235 -26.19 16.36 -24.64
C ALA A 235 -27.72 16.45 -24.87
N ASP A 236 -28.15 17.47 -25.62
CA ASP A 236 -29.55 17.66 -25.98
C ASP A 236 -30.08 16.49 -26.83
N TYR A 237 -31.41 16.36 -26.88
CA TYR A 237 -32.11 15.19 -27.45
C TYR A 237 -31.56 14.72 -28.81
N ASP A 238 -31.34 15.61 -29.78
CA ASP A 238 -30.89 15.22 -31.12
C ASP A 238 -29.48 14.60 -31.09
N ARG A 239 -28.60 15.14 -30.24
CA ARG A 239 -27.23 14.62 -30.03
C ARG A 239 -27.24 13.34 -29.23
N LEU A 240 -28.06 13.25 -28.19
CA LEU A 240 -28.21 12.06 -27.35
C LEU A 240 -28.68 10.86 -28.19
N ILE A 241 -29.71 11.03 -29.02
CA ILE A 241 -30.20 9.95 -29.89
C ILE A 241 -29.14 9.54 -30.91
N THR A 242 -28.37 10.50 -31.44
CA THR A 242 -27.26 10.19 -32.33
C THR A 242 -26.18 9.39 -31.60
N ALA A 243 -25.75 9.86 -30.42
CA ALA A 243 -24.75 9.23 -29.55
C ALA A 243 -25.12 7.78 -29.22
N PHE A 244 -26.37 7.57 -28.81
CA PHE A 244 -26.90 6.26 -28.51
C PHE A 244 -26.83 5.32 -29.72
N ALA A 245 -27.27 5.80 -30.90
CA ALA A 245 -27.27 5.01 -32.12
C ALA A 245 -25.86 4.70 -32.66
N THR A 246 -24.86 5.55 -32.37
CA THR A 246 -23.49 5.40 -32.89
C THR A 246 -22.50 4.82 -31.88
N HIS A 247 -22.92 4.55 -30.63
CA HIS A 247 -22.02 4.18 -29.52
C HIS A 247 -20.84 5.15 -29.43
N THR A 248 -21.16 6.43 -29.21
CA THR A 248 -20.15 7.48 -29.06
C THR A 248 -20.58 8.49 -28.01
N THR A 249 -19.64 9.06 -27.27
CA THR A 249 -19.89 10.24 -26.44
C THR A 249 -18.71 11.23 -26.48
N ALA A 250 -18.90 12.42 -25.92
CA ALA A 250 -17.87 13.47 -25.93
C ALA A 250 -16.66 13.07 -25.08
N ALA A 251 -15.47 13.51 -25.50
CA ALA A 251 -14.23 13.22 -24.78
C ALA A 251 -14.24 13.74 -23.32
N SER A 252 -14.92 14.86 -23.06
CA SER A 252 -15.10 15.36 -21.68
C SER A 252 -15.94 14.43 -20.82
N THR A 253 -16.99 13.82 -21.37
CA THR A 253 -17.80 12.84 -20.65
C THR A 253 -16.96 11.61 -20.30
N LEU A 254 -16.18 11.09 -21.26
CA LEU A 254 -15.29 9.95 -21.04
C LEU A 254 -14.28 10.22 -19.92
N ALA A 255 -13.62 11.38 -19.93
CA ALA A 255 -12.69 11.76 -18.89
C ALA A 255 -13.35 11.89 -17.50
N VAL A 256 -14.59 12.38 -17.42
CA VAL A 256 -15.30 12.50 -16.14
C VAL A 256 -15.65 11.12 -15.54
N ILE A 257 -16.05 10.15 -16.36
CA ILE A 257 -16.35 8.78 -15.89
C ILE A 257 -15.10 7.91 -15.64
N GLY A 258 -13.90 8.46 -15.84
CA GLY A 258 -12.63 7.80 -15.57
C GLY A 258 -11.91 7.22 -16.81
N TRP A 259 -12.47 7.39 -18.01
CA TRP A 259 -11.88 6.89 -19.25
C TRP A 259 -11.00 7.97 -19.89
N GLN A 260 -9.78 8.06 -19.40
CA GLN A 260 -8.74 8.93 -19.93
C GLN A 260 -7.46 8.11 -20.01
N ASP A 261 -6.85 8.06 -21.19
CA ASP A 261 -5.55 7.43 -21.46
C ASP A 261 -4.64 8.54 -22.00
N SER A 262 -3.79 9.08 -21.13
CA SER A 262 -3.01 10.27 -21.43
C SER A 262 -1.75 9.99 -22.25
N ASP A 263 -1.22 8.77 -22.21
CA ASP A 263 0.01 8.39 -22.92
C ASP A 263 -0.22 7.46 -24.13
N GLY A 264 -1.44 6.95 -24.29
CA GLY A 264 -1.92 6.22 -25.45
C GLY A 264 -1.48 4.77 -25.47
N ASP A 265 -1.24 4.16 -24.31
CA ASP A 265 -0.78 2.77 -24.19
C ASP A 265 -1.93 1.74 -24.09
N GLY A 266 -3.18 2.22 -24.05
CA GLY A 266 -4.39 1.40 -23.94
C GLY A 266 -4.84 1.15 -22.49
N ILE A 267 -4.20 1.78 -21.50
CA ILE A 267 -4.54 1.70 -20.08
C ILE A 267 -5.05 3.08 -19.61
N PHE A 268 -6.27 3.14 -19.09
CA PHE A 268 -6.77 4.39 -18.50
C PHE A 268 -5.97 4.80 -17.25
N ASP A 269 -5.67 6.10 -17.13
CA ASP A 269 -4.80 6.71 -16.13
C ASP A 269 -5.13 6.30 -14.69
N VAL A 270 -6.42 6.11 -14.34
CA VAL A 270 -6.85 5.69 -13.00
C VAL A 270 -6.35 4.29 -12.62
N LEU A 271 -6.04 3.44 -13.61
CA LEU A 271 -5.47 2.10 -13.44
C LEU A 271 -4.04 1.97 -13.99
N ASP A 272 -3.50 3.01 -14.62
CA ASP A 272 -2.10 3.05 -15.03
C ASP A 272 -1.20 3.58 -13.89
N VAL A 273 -1.07 2.76 -12.85
CA VAL A 273 -0.24 3.07 -11.68
C VAL A 273 0.67 1.89 -11.39
N PRO A 274 2.02 2.08 -11.41
CA PRO A 274 2.96 0.99 -11.18
C PRO A 274 2.70 0.23 -9.87
N LEU A 275 2.95 -1.07 -9.90
CA LEU A 275 2.90 -1.91 -8.71
C LEU A 275 4.17 -1.71 -7.86
N HIS A 276 4.11 -2.09 -6.58
CA HIS A 276 5.26 -2.05 -5.69
C HIS A 276 5.72 -3.47 -5.37
N LEU A 277 7.03 -3.69 -5.42
CA LEU A 277 7.71 -4.92 -5.01
C LEU A 277 8.87 -4.53 -4.11
N SER A 278 9.02 -5.23 -2.99
CA SER A 278 10.17 -5.15 -2.11
C SER A 278 10.55 -6.54 -1.61
N GLY A 279 11.79 -6.71 -1.19
CA GLY A 279 12.22 -7.98 -0.62
C GLY A 279 13.72 -8.15 -0.54
N SER A 280 14.10 -9.36 -0.18
CA SER A 280 15.46 -9.84 -0.04
C SER A 280 15.62 -11.15 -0.81
N GLY A 281 16.82 -11.40 -1.31
CA GLY A 281 17.11 -12.68 -1.95
C GLY A 281 18.56 -12.90 -2.30
N VAL A 282 18.96 -14.17 -2.39
CA VAL A 282 20.33 -14.56 -2.69
C VAL A 282 20.38 -15.90 -3.41
N PHE A 283 21.39 -16.07 -4.26
CA PHE A 283 21.70 -17.35 -4.88
C PHE A 283 22.63 -18.20 -4.01
N ASN A 284 22.23 -19.43 -3.74
CA ASN A 284 23.05 -20.45 -3.09
C ASN A 284 23.64 -21.40 -4.14
N ALA A 285 24.96 -21.28 -4.37
CA ALA A 285 25.67 -22.08 -5.36
C ALA A 285 25.76 -23.59 -5.01
N GLU A 286 25.72 -23.94 -3.73
CA GLU A 286 25.81 -25.34 -3.28
C GLU A 286 24.51 -26.10 -3.59
N THR A 287 23.37 -25.46 -3.33
CA THR A 287 22.04 -26.04 -3.57
C THR A 287 21.49 -25.74 -4.96
N SER A 288 22.11 -24.78 -5.68
CA SER A 288 21.61 -24.25 -6.96
C SER A 288 20.18 -23.70 -6.86
N ARG A 289 19.90 -23.03 -5.73
CA ARG A 289 18.61 -22.40 -5.45
C ARG A 289 18.77 -20.91 -5.22
N PHE A 290 17.80 -20.14 -5.68
CA PHE A 290 17.62 -18.74 -5.33
C PHE A 290 16.55 -18.64 -4.25
N GLU A 291 16.92 -18.10 -3.10
CA GLU A 291 16.01 -17.83 -1.99
C GLU A 291 15.46 -16.42 -2.16
N PHE A 292 14.14 -16.26 -2.05
CA PHE A 292 13.44 -15.00 -2.19
C PHE A 292 12.40 -14.85 -1.09
N ASN A 293 12.47 -13.74 -0.35
CA ASN A 293 11.46 -13.32 0.61
C ASN A 293 11.06 -11.89 0.27
N GLY A 294 9.79 -11.65 -0.04
CA GLY A 294 9.36 -10.32 -0.47
C GLY A 294 7.90 -10.06 -0.27
N GLU A 295 7.53 -8.80 -0.48
CA GLU A 295 6.18 -8.28 -0.35
C GLU A 295 5.85 -7.42 -1.57
N ALA A 296 4.58 -7.38 -1.93
CA ALA A 296 4.09 -6.57 -3.03
C ALA A 296 2.76 -5.92 -2.68
N SER A 297 2.51 -4.76 -3.28
CA SER A 297 1.27 -4.02 -3.14
C SER A 297 0.93 -3.27 -4.42
N VAL A 298 -0.36 -3.05 -4.66
CA VAL A 298 -0.83 -2.23 -5.78
C VAL A 298 -0.68 -0.74 -5.48
N GLY A 299 -0.43 0.05 -6.52
CA GLY A 299 -0.44 1.51 -6.46
C GLY A 299 -1.85 2.08 -6.66
N THR A 300 -2.06 3.34 -6.24
CA THR A 300 -3.34 4.06 -6.41
C THR A 300 -3.09 5.45 -6.97
N LEU A 301 -3.88 5.88 -7.96
CA LEU A 301 -3.83 7.25 -8.46
C LEU A 301 -4.58 8.15 -7.48
N ARG A 302 -4.07 9.37 -7.25
CA ARG A 302 -4.76 10.33 -6.39
C ARG A 302 -6.11 10.75 -7.00
N ASN A 303 -7.21 10.51 -6.28
CA ASN A 303 -8.53 11.03 -6.63
C ASN A 303 -8.60 12.54 -6.37
N GLN A 304 -8.86 13.31 -7.42
CA GLN A 304 -8.92 14.77 -7.40
C GLN A 304 -10.35 15.30 -7.45
N ASN A 305 -11.36 14.43 -7.48
CA ASN A 305 -12.76 14.81 -7.68
C ASN A 305 -13.18 15.94 -6.72
N ALA A 306 -13.72 17.03 -7.25
CA ALA A 306 -14.21 18.14 -6.41
C ALA A 306 -15.49 17.78 -5.62
N SER A 307 -16.06 16.59 -5.86
CA SER A 307 -17.22 16.03 -5.17
C SER A 307 -16.90 14.62 -4.65
N GLY A 308 -17.60 14.17 -3.60
CA GLY A 308 -17.34 12.88 -2.96
C GLY A 308 -16.17 12.92 -1.98
N ASN A 309 -15.73 11.74 -1.55
CA ASN A 309 -14.74 11.60 -0.46
C ASN A 309 -13.28 11.72 -0.93
N GLN A 310 -13.05 11.64 -2.23
CA GLN A 310 -11.70 11.64 -2.82
C GLN A 310 -10.86 10.45 -2.33
N SER A 311 -11.45 9.26 -2.22
CA SER A 311 -10.73 8.03 -1.91
C SER A 311 -9.79 7.64 -3.06
N ASP A 312 -8.55 7.31 -2.75
CA ASP A 312 -7.54 6.84 -3.71
C ASP A 312 -7.77 5.35 -3.95
N ILE A 313 -8.32 5.01 -5.12
CA ILE A 313 -8.88 3.69 -5.41
C ILE A 313 -8.20 3.03 -6.59
N THR A 314 -8.05 1.71 -6.54
CA THR A 314 -7.70 0.87 -7.69
C THR A 314 -8.45 -0.45 -7.67
N ILE A 315 -8.69 -1.00 -8.86
CA ILE A 315 -9.16 -2.39 -9.04
C ILE A 315 -8.03 -3.34 -9.48
N ASN A 316 -6.82 -2.82 -9.72
CA ASN A 316 -5.66 -3.63 -10.09
C ASN A 316 -5.32 -4.66 -9.00
N ARG A 317 -4.68 -5.77 -9.40
CA ARG A 317 -4.29 -6.86 -8.51
C ARG A 317 -2.81 -7.19 -8.69
N ILE A 318 -2.21 -7.71 -7.64
CA ILE A 318 -0.98 -8.51 -7.74
C ILE A 318 -1.39 -9.88 -8.31
N SER A 319 -1.53 -9.95 -9.63
CA SER A 319 -1.97 -11.17 -10.31
C SER A 319 -0.89 -12.25 -10.29
N SER A 320 0.38 -11.86 -10.49
CA SER A 320 1.51 -12.79 -10.46
C SER A 320 2.82 -12.18 -9.96
N LEU A 321 3.69 -13.05 -9.43
CA LEU A 321 5.13 -12.81 -9.34
C LEU A 321 5.80 -13.52 -10.52
N ASP A 322 6.41 -12.74 -11.40
CA ASP A 322 7.09 -13.22 -12.59
C ASP A 322 8.60 -13.20 -12.40
N VAL A 323 9.28 -14.20 -12.97
CA VAL A 323 10.73 -14.34 -12.94
C VAL A 323 11.28 -14.50 -14.35
N SER A 324 12.41 -13.84 -14.64
CA SER A 324 13.21 -14.05 -15.85
C SER A 324 14.65 -14.38 -15.49
N ILE A 325 15.28 -15.27 -16.25
CA ILE A 325 16.68 -15.65 -16.09
C ILE A 325 17.39 -15.35 -17.41
N ASP A 326 18.50 -14.61 -17.33
CA ASP A 326 19.37 -14.25 -18.47
C ASP A 326 18.62 -13.60 -19.65
N GLY A 327 17.61 -12.78 -19.37
CA GLY A 327 16.77 -12.12 -20.38
C GLY A 327 15.86 -13.09 -21.16
N GLY A 328 15.59 -14.26 -20.59
CA GLY A 328 14.63 -15.23 -21.11
C GLY A 328 13.17 -14.75 -21.00
N GLN A 329 12.25 -15.65 -21.32
CA GLN A 329 10.82 -15.39 -21.16
C GLN A 329 10.47 -15.27 -19.67
N TRP A 330 9.62 -14.29 -19.33
CA TRP A 330 9.03 -14.19 -18.00
C TRP A 330 8.10 -15.37 -17.71
N VAL A 331 8.28 -16.00 -16.55
CA VAL A 331 7.47 -17.12 -16.06
C VAL A 331 6.89 -16.77 -14.70
N SER A 332 5.58 -16.94 -14.55
CA SER A 332 4.91 -16.74 -13.26
C SER A 332 5.22 -17.88 -12.30
N VAL A 333 5.78 -17.54 -11.14
CA VAL A 333 6.16 -18.50 -10.09
C VAL A 333 5.20 -18.47 -8.89
N ALA A 334 4.37 -17.44 -8.79
CA ALA A 334 3.24 -17.35 -7.86
C ALA A 334 2.11 -16.53 -8.50
N ALA A 335 0.87 -16.80 -8.12
CA ALA A 335 -0.32 -16.10 -8.63
C ALA A 335 -1.33 -15.84 -7.49
N PRO A 336 -1.06 -14.84 -6.61
CA PRO A 336 -1.88 -14.62 -5.42
C PRO A 336 -3.25 -13.99 -5.74
N ASP A 337 -3.33 -13.11 -6.75
CA ASP A 337 -4.55 -12.41 -7.15
C ASP A 337 -5.19 -11.60 -6.02
N THR A 338 -4.38 -10.75 -5.38
CA THR A 338 -4.72 -9.94 -4.20
C THR A 338 -4.19 -8.52 -4.33
N TYR A 339 -4.64 -7.57 -3.49
CA TYR A 339 -4.10 -6.20 -3.49
C TYR A 339 -2.72 -6.09 -2.85
N THR A 340 -2.43 -6.97 -1.91
CA THR A 340 -1.13 -7.14 -1.27
C THR A 340 -0.76 -8.61 -1.27
N ALA A 341 0.53 -8.92 -1.39
CA ALA A 341 1.01 -10.29 -1.39
C ALA A 341 2.33 -10.41 -0.66
N THR A 342 2.53 -11.52 0.04
CA THR A 342 3.81 -11.91 0.63
C THR A 342 4.31 -13.18 -0.04
N PHE A 343 5.64 -13.27 -0.20
CA PHE A 343 6.29 -14.36 -0.90
C PHE A 343 7.44 -14.91 -0.07
N ASN A 344 7.54 -16.23 0.00
CA ASN A 344 8.68 -16.95 0.54
C ASN A 344 8.94 -18.17 -0.35
N LEU A 345 9.93 -18.07 -1.23
CA LEU A 345 10.16 -18.99 -2.33
C LEU A 345 11.63 -19.42 -2.39
N ALA A 346 11.84 -20.66 -2.84
CA ALA A 346 13.15 -21.18 -3.18
C ALA A 346 13.12 -21.75 -4.61
N LEU A 347 13.65 -20.98 -5.57
CA LEU A 347 13.59 -21.28 -6.99
C LEU A 347 14.82 -22.08 -7.44
N SER A 348 14.65 -23.10 -8.27
CA SER A 348 15.79 -23.81 -8.86
C SER A 348 16.35 -23.00 -10.03
N VAL A 349 17.64 -22.63 -9.97
CA VAL A 349 18.28 -21.77 -10.98
C VAL A 349 19.48 -22.50 -11.59
N PRO A 350 19.71 -22.44 -12.92
CA PRO A 350 20.89 -23.03 -13.54
C PRO A 350 22.17 -22.50 -12.89
N ARG A 351 23.17 -23.36 -12.68
CA ARG A 351 24.43 -22.96 -12.00
C ARG A 351 25.22 -21.87 -12.72
N ASN A 352 24.99 -21.68 -14.01
CA ASN A 352 25.74 -20.78 -14.89
C ASN A 352 24.94 -19.58 -15.37
N PHE A 353 23.91 -19.16 -14.63
CA PHE A 353 23.18 -17.94 -14.94
C PHE A 353 24.01 -16.68 -14.67
N SER A 354 23.69 -15.60 -15.35
CA SER A 354 24.32 -14.28 -15.20
C SER A 354 23.44 -13.31 -14.41
N LYS A 355 22.13 -13.31 -14.66
CA LYS A 355 21.16 -12.42 -14.01
C LYS A 355 19.82 -13.15 -13.81
N ILE A 356 19.21 -12.94 -12.65
CA ILE A 356 17.81 -13.31 -12.40
C ILE A 356 17.04 -12.03 -12.07
N GLU A 357 15.83 -11.90 -12.59
CA GLU A 357 14.99 -10.72 -12.52
C GLU A 357 13.61 -11.11 -12.00
N PHE A 358 13.04 -10.23 -11.17
CA PHE A 358 11.75 -10.38 -10.52
C PHE A 358 10.92 -9.14 -10.79
N ARG A 359 9.62 -9.34 -11.02
CA ARG A 359 8.62 -8.28 -11.01
C ARG A 359 7.27 -8.87 -10.59
N VAL A 360 6.40 -8.05 -10.05
CA VAL A 360 4.97 -8.39 -10.00
C VAL A 360 4.23 -7.78 -11.16
N ARG A 361 3.11 -8.39 -11.53
CA ARG A 361 2.30 -8.00 -12.68
C ARG A 361 0.81 -8.08 -12.35
N ASP A 362 0.05 -7.13 -12.90
CA ASP A 362 -1.40 -7.26 -13.06
C ASP A 362 -1.71 -7.90 -14.43
N ALA A 363 -2.56 -8.93 -14.44
CA ALA A 363 -2.81 -9.72 -15.63
C ALA A 363 -3.73 -9.01 -16.62
N GLU A 364 -4.72 -8.25 -16.13
CA GLU A 364 -5.72 -7.54 -16.93
C GLU A 364 -5.08 -6.34 -17.64
N THR A 365 -4.49 -5.43 -16.86
CA THR A 365 -3.90 -4.20 -17.40
C THR A 365 -2.51 -4.40 -17.98
N GLY A 366 -1.74 -5.36 -17.46
CA GLY A 366 -0.36 -5.60 -17.87
C GLY A 366 0.69 -4.73 -17.18
N ILE A 367 0.28 -3.81 -16.29
CA ILE A 367 1.21 -3.00 -15.47
C ILE A 367 2.09 -3.91 -14.62
N THR A 368 3.29 -3.43 -14.32
CA THR A 368 4.27 -4.16 -13.51
C THR A 368 4.86 -3.30 -12.43
N SER A 369 5.49 -3.93 -11.44
CA SER A 369 6.43 -3.23 -10.57
C SER A 369 7.73 -2.90 -11.31
N ASP A 370 8.57 -2.11 -10.65
CA ASP A 370 9.99 -2.06 -10.95
C ASP A 370 10.60 -3.47 -10.94
N ILE A 371 11.63 -3.65 -11.75
CA ILE A 371 12.40 -4.90 -11.82
C ILE A 371 13.39 -4.93 -10.66
N TRP A 372 13.42 -6.05 -9.95
CA TRP A 372 14.45 -6.38 -8.97
C TRP A 372 15.35 -7.46 -9.55
N SER A 373 16.65 -7.32 -9.37
CA SER A 373 17.59 -8.27 -9.94
C SER A 373 18.71 -8.70 -9.00
N ALA A 374 19.22 -9.91 -9.27
CA ALA A 374 20.35 -10.49 -8.57
C ALA A 374 21.28 -11.17 -9.57
N THR A 375 22.52 -11.41 -9.12
CA THR A 375 23.51 -12.19 -9.86
C THR A 375 24.03 -13.31 -8.96
N PRO A 376 24.85 -14.26 -9.46
CA PRO A 376 25.49 -15.25 -8.59
C PRO A 376 26.32 -14.62 -7.46
N THR A 377 26.75 -13.37 -7.61
CA THR A 377 27.60 -12.66 -6.65
C THR A 377 26.96 -11.43 -6.01
N THR A 378 25.75 -11.04 -6.39
CA THR A 378 25.06 -9.86 -5.87
C THR A 378 23.69 -10.29 -5.36
N PRO A 379 23.29 -9.91 -4.13
CA PRO A 379 21.94 -10.19 -3.64
C PRO A 379 20.89 -9.43 -4.47
N LEU A 380 19.62 -9.71 -4.21
CA LEU A 380 18.50 -9.03 -4.88
C LEU A 380 18.50 -7.54 -4.55
N LEU A 381 18.45 -6.70 -5.58
CA LEU A 381 18.38 -5.24 -5.48
C LEU A 381 17.40 -4.68 -6.52
N PRO A 382 16.73 -3.55 -6.25
CA PRO A 382 15.91 -2.87 -7.26
C PRO A 382 16.78 -2.25 -8.36
N ASP A 383 16.43 -2.49 -9.63
CA ASP A 383 17.16 -1.91 -10.78
C ASP A 383 16.91 -0.40 -10.91
N SER A 384 15.84 0.12 -10.30
CA SER A 384 15.45 1.54 -10.33
C SER A 384 16.14 2.40 -9.28
N SER A 385 16.72 1.82 -8.20
CA SER A 385 17.30 2.59 -7.10
C SER A 385 18.83 2.68 -7.17
N SER A 386 19.32 3.90 -7.26
CA SER A 386 20.75 4.26 -7.16
C SER A 386 21.31 4.20 -5.73
N LEU A 387 20.43 4.17 -4.72
CA LEU A 387 20.79 4.14 -3.30
C LEU A 387 20.52 2.77 -2.67
N SER A 388 20.69 1.72 -3.46
CA SER A 388 20.63 0.32 -3.02
C SER A 388 22.03 -0.30 -3.05
N GLY A 389 22.27 -1.30 -2.22
CA GLY A 389 23.59 -1.89 -2.09
C GLY A 389 23.66 -3.11 -1.20
N TYR A 390 24.88 -3.55 -0.90
CA TYR A 390 25.13 -4.66 0.00
C TYR A 390 26.44 -4.52 0.78
N ALA A 391 26.49 -5.18 1.94
CA ALA A 391 27.69 -5.29 2.75
C ALA A 391 28.39 -6.64 2.52
N VAL A 392 29.72 -6.61 2.40
CA VAL A 392 30.56 -7.77 2.10
C VAL A 392 31.84 -7.73 2.92
N LEU A 393 32.32 -8.88 3.37
CA LEU A 393 33.66 -9.03 3.94
C LEU A 393 34.68 -9.27 2.82
N ASP A 394 35.63 -8.35 2.67
CA ASP A 394 36.77 -8.53 1.77
C ASP A 394 37.78 -9.48 2.41
N THR A 395 37.89 -10.67 1.83
CA THR A 395 38.85 -11.71 2.26
C THR A 395 40.03 -11.83 1.28
N GLY A 396 40.11 -10.94 0.28
CA GLY A 396 41.11 -10.95 -0.78
C GLY A 396 41.81 -9.59 -0.97
N ASP A 397 42.60 -9.50 -2.05
CA ASP A 397 43.34 -8.29 -2.45
C ASP A 397 42.71 -7.63 -3.70
N ASN A 398 41.43 -7.92 -3.97
CA ASN A 398 40.75 -7.48 -5.19
C ASN A 398 39.50 -6.64 -4.88
N SER A 399 39.05 -5.83 -5.84
CA SER A 399 37.96 -4.89 -5.62
C SER A 399 36.56 -5.45 -5.93
N ASN A 400 36.40 -6.73 -6.30
CA ASN A 400 35.13 -7.31 -6.76
C ASN A 400 34.72 -8.50 -5.89
N ARG A 401 33.44 -8.62 -5.54
CA ARG A 401 32.99 -9.76 -4.72
C ARG A 401 33.27 -11.10 -5.40
N ALA A 402 34.10 -11.94 -4.79
CA ALA A 402 34.26 -13.33 -5.21
C ALA A 402 33.09 -14.20 -4.67
N SER A 403 32.79 -15.32 -5.33
CA SER A 403 31.69 -16.23 -4.94
C SER A 403 31.85 -16.84 -3.53
N GLY A 404 33.02 -16.72 -2.91
CA GLY A 404 33.30 -17.20 -1.54
C GLY A 404 33.35 -16.10 -0.47
N GLU A 405 33.21 -14.82 -0.84
CA GLU A 405 33.18 -13.72 0.15
C GLU A 405 31.79 -13.64 0.80
N PRO A 406 31.71 -13.66 2.14
CA PRO A 406 30.42 -13.65 2.82
C PRO A 406 29.77 -12.26 2.73
N LEU A 407 28.46 -12.25 2.47
CA LEU A 407 27.62 -11.08 2.66
C LEU A 407 27.36 -10.90 4.16
N LEU A 408 27.24 -9.66 4.61
CA LEU A 408 27.12 -9.33 6.03
C LEU A 408 25.71 -8.83 6.34
N SER A 409 24.94 -9.63 7.07
CA SER A 409 23.67 -9.19 7.66
C SER A 409 23.89 -8.30 8.87
N ASP A 410 22.85 -7.60 9.30
CA ASP A 410 22.82 -6.85 10.55
C ASP A 410 23.91 -5.76 10.66
N VAL A 411 24.39 -5.27 9.51
CA VAL A 411 25.31 -4.13 9.46
C VAL A 411 24.50 -2.86 9.58
N ALA A 412 24.69 -2.14 10.69
CA ALA A 412 24.08 -0.85 10.91
C ALA A 412 24.72 0.20 9.97
N ILE A 413 23.90 0.87 9.17
CA ILE A 413 24.28 1.90 8.22
C ILE A 413 23.72 3.21 8.73
N HIS A 414 24.60 4.10 9.18
CA HIS A 414 24.26 5.45 9.56
C HIS A 414 24.52 6.41 8.40
N VAL A 415 23.50 7.20 8.02
CA VAL A 415 23.52 8.13 6.88
C VAL A 415 23.47 9.55 7.39
N THR A 416 24.43 10.35 6.92
CA THR A 416 24.56 11.79 7.19
C THR A 416 24.56 12.57 5.89
N ALA A 417 24.37 13.89 5.96
CA ALA A 417 24.64 14.77 4.83
C ALA A 417 26.10 14.61 4.36
N ALA A 418 26.41 14.99 3.13
CA ALA A 418 27.77 14.85 2.58
C ALA A 418 28.86 15.55 3.41
N ASP A 419 28.52 16.58 4.18
CA ASP A 419 29.43 17.28 5.10
C ASP A 419 29.60 16.62 6.48
N GLY A 420 28.88 15.52 6.73
CA GLY A 420 28.87 14.77 7.98
C GLY A 420 27.88 15.28 9.02
N SER A 421 27.03 16.26 8.71
CA SER A 421 25.95 16.68 9.60
C SER A 421 24.78 15.69 9.60
N GLU A 422 24.11 15.55 10.75
CA GLU A 422 22.90 14.73 10.89
C GLU A 422 21.79 15.22 9.97
N LEU A 423 21.01 14.27 9.43
CA LEU A 423 19.84 14.61 8.64
C LEU A 423 18.79 15.29 9.54
N PRO A 424 18.11 16.35 9.07
CA PRO A 424 17.08 17.01 9.86
C PRO A 424 15.96 16.05 10.24
N GLN A 425 15.68 15.93 11.54
CA GLN A 425 14.59 15.14 12.08
C GLN A 425 13.84 15.93 13.16
N GLY A 426 12.56 15.63 13.32
CA GLY A 426 11.71 16.19 14.36
C GLY A 426 10.71 15.16 14.86
N GLU A 427 10.37 15.25 16.14
CA GLU A 427 9.41 14.35 16.76
C GLU A 427 8.51 15.11 17.73
N PHE A 428 7.23 14.76 17.68
CA PHE A 428 6.21 15.06 18.67
C PHE A 428 5.55 13.74 19.09
N ASP A 429 5.58 13.43 20.37
CA ASP A 429 4.80 12.34 20.98
C ASP A 429 3.89 12.91 22.07
N ALA A 430 2.58 12.62 21.98
CA ALA A 430 1.59 13.01 22.96
C ALA A 430 1.88 12.41 24.36
N ALA A 431 2.54 11.25 24.44
CA ALA A 431 2.93 10.64 25.70
C ALA A 431 3.92 11.49 26.51
N ASP A 432 4.78 12.26 25.81
CA ASP A 432 5.81 13.11 26.41
C ASP A 432 5.37 14.57 26.58
N ALA A 433 4.23 14.94 26.00
CA ALA A 433 3.72 16.31 26.05
C ALA A 433 3.08 16.69 27.40
N ALA A 434 3.17 17.97 27.76
CA ALA A 434 2.46 18.50 28.92
C ALA A 434 0.95 18.49 28.69
N LEU A 435 0.21 17.83 29.60
CA LEU A 435 -1.24 17.70 29.51
C LEU A 435 -1.97 19.01 29.81
N ASP A 436 -3.13 19.21 29.20
CA ASP A 436 -4.08 20.29 29.50
C ASP A 436 -3.49 21.71 29.40
N THR A 437 -2.47 21.89 28.55
CA THR A 437 -1.81 23.18 28.32
C THR A 437 -1.62 23.45 26.83
N GLN A 438 -1.48 24.72 26.45
CA GLN A 438 -1.18 25.08 25.07
C GLN A 438 0.18 24.48 24.66
N LEU A 439 0.21 23.78 23.53
CA LEU A 439 1.41 23.13 23.04
C LEU A 439 2.41 24.17 22.51
N PRO A 440 3.68 24.15 22.98
CA PRO A 440 4.74 24.90 22.32
C PRO A 440 5.10 24.24 20.98
N THR A 441 5.92 24.92 20.17
CA THR A 441 6.61 24.26 19.05
C THR A 441 7.60 23.25 19.62
N VAL A 442 7.47 21.98 19.23
CA VAL A 442 8.33 20.87 19.69
C VAL A 442 9.12 20.37 18.48
N SER A 443 10.45 20.33 18.57
CA SER A 443 11.31 19.82 17.49
C SER A 443 11.02 20.41 16.10
N GLY A 444 10.66 21.70 16.04
CA GLY A 444 10.31 22.39 14.79
C GLY A 444 8.87 22.17 14.31
N ILE A 445 8.05 21.38 15.02
CA ILE A 445 6.65 21.08 14.72
C ILE A 445 5.74 21.98 15.55
N THR A 446 4.87 22.74 14.88
CA THR A 446 3.85 23.58 15.54
C THR A 446 2.47 22.99 15.29
N LEU A 447 1.77 22.63 16.37
CA LEU A 447 0.44 22.02 16.31
C LEU A 447 -0.67 23.03 16.54
N SER A 448 -1.71 22.91 15.73
CA SER A 448 -2.95 23.68 15.81
C SER A 448 -4.13 22.83 15.36
N GLY A 449 -5.34 23.32 15.56
CA GLY A 449 -6.54 22.69 15.00
C GLY A 449 -7.21 23.59 13.98
N ASN A 450 -8.08 23.01 13.15
CA ASN A 450 -8.99 23.75 12.30
C ASN A 450 -10.44 23.29 12.53
N LEU A 451 -11.36 24.25 12.44
CA LEU A 451 -12.80 24.05 12.40
C LEU A 451 -13.30 24.59 11.05
N GLY A 452 -13.26 23.77 10.01
CA GLY A 452 -13.34 24.24 8.63
C GLY A 452 -12.27 25.30 8.34
N ALA A 453 -12.69 26.53 8.01
CA ALA A 453 -11.78 27.64 7.72
C ALA A 453 -11.18 28.34 8.96
N LEU A 454 -11.64 28.02 10.17
CA LEU A 454 -11.22 28.70 11.41
C LEU A 454 -10.05 27.97 12.06
N LYS A 455 -8.89 28.62 12.14
CA LYS A 455 -7.76 28.13 12.95
C LYS A 455 -8.08 28.23 14.44
N THR A 456 -7.79 27.17 15.18
CA THR A 456 -8.00 27.05 16.62
C THR A 456 -6.77 26.41 17.28
N THR A 457 -6.79 26.29 18.60
CA THR A 457 -5.70 25.73 19.40
C THR A 457 -5.79 24.23 19.53
N ALA A 458 -4.63 23.59 19.72
CA ALA A 458 -4.50 22.18 20.04
C ALA A 458 -3.78 21.99 21.39
N GLN A 459 -4.09 20.90 22.09
CA GLN A 459 -3.38 20.46 23.29
C GLN A 459 -3.39 18.94 23.42
N VAL A 460 -2.63 18.39 24.35
CA VAL A 460 -2.74 16.96 24.69
C VAL A 460 -3.62 16.77 25.92
N ARG A 461 -4.55 15.81 25.84
CA ARG A 461 -5.38 15.35 26.96
C ARG A 461 -5.47 13.82 26.92
N ARG A 462 -5.92 13.23 28.02
CA ARG A 462 -6.14 11.78 28.14
C ARG A 462 -7.55 11.40 27.71
N VAL A 463 -7.67 10.36 26.91
CA VAL A 463 -8.96 9.76 26.51
C VAL A 463 -9.28 8.60 27.44
N ALA A 464 -10.35 8.72 28.24
CA ALA A 464 -10.65 7.78 29.31
C ALA A 464 -11.05 6.41 28.77
N GLU A 465 -11.79 6.40 27.66
CA GLU A 465 -12.27 5.24 26.92
C GLU A 465 -11.12 4.38 26.38
N LEU A 466 -9.94 4.97 26.19
CA LEU A 466 -8.72 4.30 25.73
C LEU A 466 -7.68 4.19 26.86
N ASN A 467 -8.10 3.77 28.05
CA ASN A 467 -7.21 3.56 29.21
C ASN A 467 -6.36 4.79 29.57
N ASN A 468 -6.91 6.00 29.43
CA ASN A 468 -6.20 7.26 29.64
C ASN A 468 -5.02 7.50 28.68
N THR A 469 -5.09 6.99 27.45
CA THR A 469 -4.09 7.27 26.41
C THR A 469 -4.01 8.78 26.14
N PRO A 470 -2.82 9.41 26.21
CA PRO A 470 -2.61 10.80 25.80
C PRO A 470 -2.77 10.96 24.29
N MET A 471 -3.58 11.92 23.85
CA MET A 471 -3.86 12.16 22.44
C MET A 471 -3.97 13.66 22.15
N LEU A 472 -3.72 14.05 20.90
CA LEU A 472 -3.97 15.40 20.43
C LEU A 472 -5.47 15.72 20.50
N HIS A 473 -5.81 16.87 21.08
CA HIS A 473 -7.16 17.41 21.15
C HIS A 473 -7.22 18.79 20.53
N VAL A 474 -8.24 19.03 19.73
CA VAL A 474 -8.53 20.33 19.11
C VAL A 474 -9.63 21.04 19.88
N HIS A 475 -9.48 22.35 20.09
CA HIS A 475 -10.52 23.14 20.74
C HIS A 475 -11.61 23.53 19.76
N ASP A 476 -12.80 23.00 19.96
CA ASP A 476 -13.99 23.48 19.27
C ASP A 476 -14.44 24.82 19.88
N SER A 477 -14.06 25.93 19.24
CA SER A 477 -14.43 27.27 19.68
C SER A 477 -15.92 27.60 19.53
N GLN A 478 -16.69 26.83 18.76
CA GLN A 478 -18.12 27.05 18.61
C GLN A 478 -18.90 26.36 19.73
N LEU A 479 -18.50 25.12 20.05
CA LEU A 479 -19.14 24.29 21.07
C LEU A 479 -18.44 24.37 22.44
N GLN A 480 -17.32 25.10 22.53
CA GLN A 480 -16.55 25.37 23.76
C GLN A 480 -16.08 24.10 24.49
N TYR A 481 -15.61 23.09 23.74
CA TYR A 481 -15.05 21.87 24.29
C TYR A 481 -13.81 21.40 23.52
N TRP A 482 -13.09 20.46 24.10
CA TRP A 482 -11.90 19.86 23.50
C TRP A 482 -12.22 18.44 23.06
N THR A 483 -11.88 18.10 21.83
CA THR A 483 -12.17 16.79 21.25
C THR A 483 -10.92 16.12 20.71
N PRO A 484 -10.73 14.81 20.94
CA PRO A 484 -9.75 14.01 20.21
C PRO A 484 -10.28 13.55 18.85
N ASN A 485 -11.59 13.66 18.60
CA ASN A 485 -12.25 13.18 17.39
C ASN A 485 -11.95 14.15 16.23
N LEU A 486 -10.98 13.77 15.42
CA LEU A 486 -10.61 14.43 14.18
C LEU A 486 -11.42 13.82 13.03
N GLY A 487 -11.99 14.65 12.18
CA GLY A 487 -12.84 14.32 11.04
C GLY A 487 -12.99 15.56 10.14
N ASP A 488 -13.91 15.53 9.18
CA ASP A 488 -14.07 16.61 8.18
C ASP A 488 -14.22 18.01 8.78
N ARG A 489 -14.97 18.09 9.89
CA ARG A 489 -15.22 19.38 10.56
C ARG A 489 -14.05 19.81 11.44
N VAL A 490 -13.38 18.88 12.12
CA VAL A 490 -12.34 19.16 13.11
C VAL A 490 -11.05 18.47 12.68
N THR A 491 -10.08 19.23 12.20
CA THR A 491 -8.81 18.65 11.75
C THR A 491 -7.67 19.13 12.64
N ALA A 492 -6.59 18.34 12.73
CA ALA A 492 -5.32 18.81 13.26
C ALA A 492 -4.42 19.30 12.12
N LEU A 493 -3.62 20.33 12.40
CA LEU A 493 -2.62 20.87 11.47
C LEU A 493 -1.27 20.90 12.19
N ALA A 494 -0.26 20.29 11.57
CA ALA A 494 1.12 20.43 11.99
C ALA A 494 1.90 21.22 10.94
N THR A 495 2.51 22.34 11.35
CA THR A 495 3.36 23.18 10.48
C THR A 495 4.82 23.01 10.87
N LEU A 496 5.66 22.80 9.87
CA LEU A 496 7.08 22.54 10.05
C LEU A 496 7.88 23.82 9.86
N THR A 497 8.86 24.04 10.75
CA THR A 497 9.78 25.17 10.66
C THR A 497 10.74 25.02 9.48
N THR A 498 11.07 23.77 9.13
CA THR A 498 11.90 23.41 7.99
C THR A 498 11.16 22.33 7.19
N PRO A 499 10.94 22.52 5.88
CA PRO A 499 10.35 21.49 5.05
C PRO A 499 11.14 20.19 5.08
N THR A 500 10.44 19.07 4.90
CA THR A 500 11.02 17.73 4.97
C THR A 500 10.55 16.86 3.80
N ALA A 501 11.21 15.72 3.63
CA ALA A 501 10.89 14.73 2.61
C ALA A 501 9.99 13.61 3.12
N GLN A 502 9.94 13.38 4.43
CA GLN A 502 9.11 12.33 5.01
C GLN A 502 8.43 12.80 6.28
N VAL A 503 7.18 12.36 6.45
CA VAL A 503 6.40 12.54 7.66
C VAL A 503 5.65 11.25 7.99
N ASP A 504 5.79 10.77 9.21
CA ASP A 504 5.01 9.65 9.74
C ASP A 504 4.04 10.18 10.82
N VAL A 505 2.80 9.70 10.80
CA VAL A 505 1.77 10.07 11.77
C VAL A 505 1.15 8.83 12.37
N ASP A 506 1.18 8.72 13.70
CA ASP A 506 0.47 7.67 14.43
C ASP A 506 -0.97 8.11 14.69
N VAL A 507 -1.90 7.37 14.11
CA VAL A 507 -3.34 7.58 14.18
C VAL A 507 -4.03 6.47 14.98
N VAL A 508 -5.21 6.77 15.52
CA VAL A 508 -6.01 5.85 16.33
C VAL A 508 -7.47 5.92 15.90
N GLY A 509 -8.14 4.78 15.70
CA GLY A 509 -9.57 4.75 15.37
C GLY A 509 -10.45 5.20 16.56
N LEU A 510 -11.38 6.13 16.33
CA LEU A 510 -12.29 6.66 17.36
C LEU A 510 -13.79 6.52 17.02
N THR A 511 -14.15 6.05 15.82
CA THR A 511 -15.54 5.73 15.46
C THR A 511 -16.09 4.63 16.37
N SER A 512 -17.15 4.93 17.13
CA SER A 512 -17.80 3.94 18.00
C SER A 512 -18.64 2.96 17.20
N ASN A 513 -18.45 1.65 17.42
CA ASN A 513 -19.20 0.55 16.77
C ASN A 513 -19.12 0.50 15.24
N GLY A 514 -17.99 0.94 14.67
CA GLY A 514 -17.72 0.85 13.24
C GLY A 514 -16.24 0.97 12.94
N THR A 515 -15.91 1.00 11.66
CA THR A 515 -14.55 1.19 11.15
C THR A 515 -14.27 2.67 10.98
N ALA A 516 -13.08 3.12 11.38
CA ALA A 516 -12.59 4.47 11.12
C ALA A 516 -11.56 4.47 10.00
N TYR A 517 -11.52 5.52 9.19
CA TYR A 517 -10.50 5.69 8.16
C TYR A 517 -9.72 6.96 8.47
N ALA A 518 -8.40 6.84 8.62
CA ALA A 518 -7.57 8.02 8.85
C ALA A 518 -7.04 8.56 7.52
N ARG A 519 -6.94 9.88 7.42
CA ARG A 519 -6.31 10.57 6.29
C ARG A 519 -5.32 11.61 6.79
N VAL A 520 -4.14 11.57 6.18
CA VAL A 520 -3.12 12.59 6.36
C VAL A 520 -2.77 13.17 4.99
N GLU A 521 -2.68 14.48 4.93
CA GLU A 521 -2.38 15.23 3.70
C GLU A 521 -1.16 16.11 3.94
N ALA A 522 -0.16 16.03 3.06
CA ALA A 522 1.05 16.85 3.09
C ALA A 522 0.96 18.00 2.09
N TYR A 523 1.37 19.18 2.52
CA TYR A 523 1.30 20.42 1.75
C TYR A 523 2.67 21.11 1.64
N ASP A 524 2.93 21.71 0.49
CA ASP A 524 4.09 22.56 0.28
C ASP A 524 3.94 23.93 0.98
N ALA A 525 4.98 24.75 0.94
CA ALA A 525 4.97 26.09 1.54
C ALA A 525 3.97 27.06 0.87
N ALA A 526 3.51 26.76 -0.34
CA ALA A 526 2.48 27.53 -1.07
C ALA A 526 1.05 27.04 -0.76
N GLY A 527 0.91 25.93 -0.04
CA GLY A 527 -0.38 25.32 0.29
C GLY A 527 -0.90 24.35 -0.77
N ASN A 528 -0.07 23.92 -1.72
CA ASN A 528 -0.43 22.88 -2.67
C ASN A 528 -0.29 21.51 -2.01
N LEU A 529 -1.24 20.62 -2.26
CA LEU A 529 -1.18 19.23 -1.81
C LEU A 529 -0.07 18.49 -2.56
N ILE A 530 0.93 18.01 -1.83
CA ILE A 530 2.05 17.23 -2.37
C ILE A 530 1.71 15.75 -2.32
N ASP A 531 1.33 15.26 -1.14
CA ASP A 531 1.13 13.84 -0.86
C ASP A 531 -0.09 13.60 0.04
N ARG A 532 -0.64 12.39 0.00
CA ARG A 532 -1.77 11.95 0.82
C ARG A 532 -1.66 10.47 1.13
N ALA A 533 -1.90 10.11 2.39
CA ALA A 533 -2.03 8.75 2.85
C ALA A 533 -3.40 8.53 3.50
N THR A 534 -4.04 7.41 3.19
CA THR A 534 -5.29 6.97 3.81
C THR A 534 -5.09 5.54 4.32
N THR A 535 -5.76 5.16 5.41
CA THR A 535 -5.80 3.77 5.86
C THR A 535 -6.49 2.89 4.81
N ASP A 536 -5.87 1.77 4.45
CA ASP A 536 -6.36 0.78 3.48
C ASP A 536 -5.65 -0.58 3.68
N LEU A 537 -5.90 -1.56 2.80
CA LEU A 537 -5.36 -2.93 2.96
C LEU A 537 -3.82 -3.03 2.86
N ARG A 538 -3.14 -1.97 2.40
CA ARG A 538 -1.66 -1.91 2.37
C ARG A 538 -1.08 -1.67 3.75
N ASN A 539 -1.90 -1.17 4.67
CA ASN A 539 -1.43 -0.67 5.95
C ASN A 539 -2.29 -1.11 7.15
N ASN A 540 -3.48 -1.69 6.91
CA ASN A 540 -4.20 -2.54 7.86
C ASN A 540 -4.77 -3.81 7.21
N SER A 541 -5.02 -4.85 8.00
CA SER A 541 -5.51 -6.16 7.56
C SER A 541 -6.93 -6.16 7.00
N ASP A 542 -7.79 -5.22 7.41
CA ASP A 542 -9.19 -5.07 6.99
C ASP A 542 -9.48 -3.72 6.29
N GLY A 543 -8.45 -2.88 6.11
CA GLY A 543 -8.52 -1.63 5.36
C GLY A 543 -8.99 -0.40 6.16
N GLY A 544 -9.33 -0.54 7.44
CA GLY A 544 -9.67 0.60 8.29
C GLY A 544 -9.36 0.31 9.75
N LEU A 545 -9.64 1.22 10.67
CA LEU A 545 -9.24 1.12 12.08
C LEU A 545 -10.44 0.81 12.97
N GLY A 546 -10.37 -0.28 13.74
CA GLY A 546 -11.26 -0.50 14.87
C GLY A 546 -11.07 0.55 15.97
N PHE A 547 -12.03 0.65 16.89
CA PHE A 547 -11.94 1.58 18.01
C PHE A 547 -10.72 1.28 18.90
N GLY A 548 -9.80 2.25 19.01
CA GLY A 548 -8.56 2.15 19.77
C GLY A 548 -7.41 1.44 19.04
N GLU A 549 -7.66 0.89 17.86
CA GLU A 549 -6.64 0.37 16.97
C GLU A 549 -5.76 1.50 16.45
N ARG A 550 -4.48 1.20 16.23
CA ARG A 550 -3.46 2.19 15.88
C ARG A 550 -2.73 1.80 14.63
N GLN A 551 -2.31 2.82 13.89
CA GLN A 551 -1.51 2.63 12.70
C GLN A 551 -0.65 3.86 12.43
N THR A 552 0.44 3.68 11.70
CA THR A 552 1.28 4.76 11.20
C THR A 552 0.95 5.00 9.73
N LEU A 553 0.68 6.26 9.37
CA LEU A 553 0.58 6.71 7.99
C LEU A 553 1.84 7.50 7.62
N THR A 554 2.48 7.10 6.52
CA THR A 554 3.72 7.70 6.01
C THR A 554 3.42 8.50 4.75
N LEU A 555 3.98 9.70 4.66
CA LEU A 555 3.95 10.57 3.49
C LEU A 555 5.36 10.87 3.04
N HIS A 556 5.56 10.97 1.74
CA HIS A 556 6.87 11.17 1.13
C HIS A 556 6.85 12.21 -0.01
N ASP A 557 7.92 13.00 -0.11
CA ASP A 557 8.22 13.90 -1.22
C ASP A 557 9.73 13.90 -1.51
N SER A 558 10.12 13.41 -2.68
CA SER A 558 11.54 13.29 -3.08
C SER A 558 12.29 14.62 -3.16
N ASP A 559 11.56 15.74 -3.25
CA ASP A 559 12.10 17.10 -3.30
C ASP A 559 12.22 17.76 -1.91
N GLY A 560 11.73 17.11 -0.85
CA GLY A 560 11.83 17.63 0.51
C GLY A 560 10.96 18.86 0.79
N ARG A 561 9.80 18.99 0.15
CA ARG A 561 8.95 20.20 0.17
C ARG A 561 7.82 20.15 1.19
N ILE A 562 7.63 19.06 1.93
CA ILE A 562 6.54 18.94 2.92
C ILE A 562 6.75 20.00 4.00
N ALA A 563 5.90 21.03 4.01
CA ALA A 563 5.99 22.16 4.92
C ALA A 563 4.90 22.12 6.00
N SER A 564 3.79 21.43 5.74
CA SER A 564 2.74 21.19 6.73
C SER A 564 1.95 19.93 6.41
N ILE A 565 1.30 19.37 7.42
CA ILE A 565 0.38 18.24 7.27
C ILE A 565 -0.97 18.55 7.92
N ARG A 566 -2.04 18.01 7.35
CA ARG A 566 -3.39 17.99 7.92
C ARG A 566 -3.76 16.55 8.27
N ILE A 567 -4.28 16.34 9.47
CA ILE A 567 -4.67 15.03 10.00
C ILE A 567 -6.17 15.06 10.31
N MET A 568 -6.92 14.12 9.75
CA MET A 568 -8.37 14.04 9.88
C MET A 568 -8.88 12.60 9.68
N GLY A 569 -10.10 12.34 10.12
CA GLY A 569 -10.85 11.17 9.67
C GLY A 569 -11.28 11.32 8.21
N HIS A 570 -11.64 10.21 7.59
CA HIS A 570 -12.01 10.10 6.18
C HIS A 570 -13.34 9.32 6.04
N ALA A 571 -14.11 9.60 5.00
CA ALA A 571 -15.44 9.00 4.77
C ALA A 571 -16.37 9.11 6.00
N ASP A 572 -16.51 10.32 6.54
CA ASP A 572 -17.32 10.67 7.72
C ASP A 572 -16.96 9.92 9.02
N THR A 573 -15.75 9.39 9.12
CA THR A 573 -15.27 8.72 10.33
C THR A 573 -14.46 9.63 11.24
N GLU A 574 -14.26 9.17 12.49
CA GLU A 574 -13.50 9.91 13.50
C GLU A 574 -12.24 9.14 13.90
N ILE A 575 -11.10 9.85 13.92
CA ILE A 575 -9.80 9.34 14.33
C ILE A 575 -9.15 10.28 15.34
N GLY A 576 -8.14 9.81 16.05
CA GLY A 576 -7.24 10.67 16.82
C GLY A 576 -5.78 10.48 16.40
N ALA A 577 -4.90 11.31 16.96
CA ALA A 577 -3.47 11.28 16.64
C ALA A 577 -2.62 11.29 17.93
N THR A 578 -1.57 10.47 17.95
CA THR A 578 -0.68 10.30 19.11
C THR A 578 0.73 10.80 18.86
N ALA A 579 1.29 10.63 17.66
CA ALA A 579 2.65 11.06 17.37
C ALA A 579 2.83 11.53 15.93
N ILE A 580 3.81 12.41 15.73
CA ILE A 580 4.24 12.90 14.42
C ILE A 580 5.77 12.88 14.40
N ARG A 581 6.35 12.19 13.43
CA ARG A 581 7.79 12.17 13.17
C ARG A 581 8.04 12.79 11.80
N THR A 582 9.07 13.61 11.70
CA THR A 582 9.44 14.32 10.47
C THR A 582 10.91 14.09 10.19
N GLY A 583 11.25 14.10 8.90
CA GLY A 583 12.61 13.78 8.49
C GLY A 583 12.72 12.33 8.08
N VAL A 584 13.69 12.07 7.22
CA VAL A 584 14.03 10.71 6.79
C VAL A 584 14.79 10.00 7.91
N PRO A 585 14.66 8.67 8.04
CA PRO A 585 15.53 7.88 8.91
C PRO A 585 17.01 8.24 8.67
N SER A 586 17.84 8.08 9.69
CA SER A 586 19.30 8.23 9.56
C SER A 586 20.03 6.91 9.77
N ASN A 587 19.30 5.83 10.06
CA ASN A 587 19.84 4.51 10.34
C ASN A 587 19.06 3.44 9.57
N TRP A 588 19.79 2.60 8.86
CA TRP A 588 19.30 1.41 8.19
C TRP A 588 20.13 0.21 8.66
N THR A 589 19.66 -0.98 8.36
CA THR A 589 20.39 -2.22 8.63
C THR A 589 20.35 -3.09 7.39
N THR A 590 21.43 -3.81 7.10
CA THR A 590 21.40 -4.80 6.03
C THR A 590 20.49 -5.98 6.38
N ASP A 591 19.80 -6.51 5.38
CA ASP A 591 18.93 -7.67 5.53
C ASP A 591 19.70 -8.97 5.82
N ALA A 592 18.98 -10.07 5.97
CA ALA A 592 19.56 -11.40 6.22
C ALA A 592 20.54 -11.89 5.13
N HIS A 593 20.52 -11.26 3.95
CA HIS A 593 21.39 -11.53 2.82
C HIS A 593 22.40 -10.40 2.56
N GLY A 594 22.52 -9.46 3.50
CA GLY A 594 23.46 -8.35 3.46
C GLY A 594 23.10 -7.22 2.50
N ALA A 595 21.91 -7.22 1.90
CA ALA A 595 21.45 -6.13 1.03
C ALA A 595 20.77 -5.02 1.83
N PHE A 596 20.68 -3.83 1.24
CA PHE A 596 19.95 -2.69 1.81
C PHE A 596 19.43 -1.78 0.69
N VAL A 597 18.35 -1.07 0.98
CA VAL A 597 17.80 -0.01 0.13
C VAL A 597 17.61 1.22 1.01
N LEU A 598 18.29 2.32 0.69
CA LEU A 598 18.07 3.61 1.35
C LEU A 598 16.90 4.30 0.65
N SER A 599 15.69 3.86 0.98
CA SER A 599 14.46 4.47 0.49
C SER A 599 14.29 5.89 1.04
N ASP A 600 13.45 6.67 0.36
CA ASP A 600 12.91 7.95 0.84
C ASP A 600 13.94 9.07 1.07
N LEU A 601 15.21 8.85 0.69
CA LEU A 601 16.22 9.89 0.69
C LEU A 601 16.01 10.86 -0.47
N PRO A 602 16.03 12.19 -0.22
CA PRO A 602 15.99 13.19 -1.28
C PRO A 602 17.10 13.04 -2.31
N SER A 603 16.91 13.71 -3.44
CA SER A 603 18.01 13.85 -4.40
C SER A 603 19.18 14.61 -3.77
N GLY A 604 20.35 13.98 -3.71
CA GLY A 604 21.48 14.55 -2.99
C GLY A 604 22.72 13.67 -2.94
N SER A 605 23.66 14.10 -2.11
CA SER A 605 24.87 13.35 -1.77
C SER A 605 24.90 13.09 -0.27
N TYR A 606 25.23 11.86 0.10
CA TYR A 606 25.16 11.37 1.47
C TYR A 606 26.46 10.69 1.86
N ARG A 607 26.78 10.77 3.15
CA ARG A 607 27.91 10.06 3.75
C ARG A 607 27.37 8.88 4.56
N LEU A 608 27.82 7.67 4.21
CA LEU A 608 27.45 6.42 4.87
C LEU A 608 28.59 5.98 5.78
N THR A 609 28.25 5.66 7.01
CA THR A 609 29.11 4.97 7.97
C THR A 609 28.48 3.65 8.35
N ALA A 610 29.19 2.56 8.13
CA ALA A 610 28.72 1.22 8.45
C ALA A 610 29.43 0.67 9.70
N THR A 611 28.69 -0.05 10.52
CA THR A 611 29.18 -0.69 11.75
C THR A 611 28.58 -2.08 11.87
N SER A 612 29.43 -3.06 12.13
CA SER A 612 29.04 -4.46 12.36
C SER A 612 29.11 -4.77 13.86
N ASP A 613 28.27 -5.68 14.35
CA ASP A 613 28.39 -6.17 15.72
C ASP A 613 29.71 -6.91 15.98
N ASN A 614 30.22 -7.60 14.95
CA ASN A 614 31.56 -8.19 15.00
C ASN A 614 32.62 -7.09 14.99
N VAL A 615 33.30 -6.93 16.12
CA VAL A 615 34.34 -5.91 16.36
C VAL A 615 35.60 -6.07 15.52
N THR A 616 35.77 -7.20 14.84
CA THR A 616 36.89 -7.41 13.91
C THR A 616 36.57 -6.95 12.49
N TYR A 617 35.36 -6.45 12.22
CA TYR A 617 34.97 -5.94 10.90
C TYR A 617 34.93 -4.41 10.91
N GLY A 618 35.92 -3.80 10.24
CA GLY A 618 36.02 -2.35 10.09
C GLY A 618 35.55 -1.90 8.70
N PHE A 619 34.77 -0.81 8.66
CA PHE A 619 34.34 -0.17 7.42
C PHE A 619 34.94 1.22 7.30
N ASP A 620 35.38 1.58 6.10
CA ASP A 620 35.73 2.95 5.77
C ASP A 620 34.44 3.73 5.39
N PRO A 621 34.24 4.97 5.87
CA PRO A 621 33.11 5.79 5.45
C PRO A 621 33.15 6.08 3.94
N ILE A 622 31.99 6.04 3.29
CA ILE A 622 31.87 6.31 1.85
C ILE A 622 30.91 7.47 1.60
N THR A 623 31.06 8.11 0.44
CA THR A 623 30.12 9.12 -0.04
C THR A 623 29.43 8.60 -1.29
N VAL A 624 28.10 8.66 -1.30
CA VAL A 624 27.24 8.20 -2.39
C VAL A 624 26.38 9.36 -2.87
N SER A 625 25.86 9.26 -4.09
CA SER A 625 24.93 10.23 -4.65
C SER A 625 23.73 9.50 -5.22
N SER A 626 22.55 10.10 -5.13
CA SER A 626 21.31 9.57 -5.74
C SER A 626 21.36 9.45 -7.27
N THR A 627 22.48 9.80 -7.92
CA THR A 627 22.69 9.69 -9.37
C THR A 627 23.61 8.54 -9.78
N THR A 628 24.20 7.79 -8.83
CA THR A 628 25.13 6.70 -9.16
C THR A 628 24.40 5.43 -9.56
N ASN A 629 24.59 4.96 -10.79
CA ASN A 629 23.87 3.80 -11.33
C ASN A 629 24.57 2.45 -11.08
N THR A 630 25.27 2.32 -9.94
CA THR A 630 25.96 1.10 -9.54
C THR A 630 25.62 0.78 -8.09
N PRO A 631 25.36 -0.49 -7.74
CA PRO A 631 25.09 -0.88 -6.36
C PRO A 631 26.17 -0.38 -5.41
N ILE A 632 25.74 0.18 -4.28
CA ILE A 632 26.62 0.61 -3.21
C ILE A 632 27.26 -0.63 -2.57
N ARG A 633 28.58 -0.61 -2.40
CA ARG A 633 29.31 -1.70 -1.74
C ARG A 633 29.92 -1.21 -0.45
N LEU A 634 29.41 -1.74 0.67
CA LEU A 634 30.00 -1.55 1.98
C LEU A 634 31.01 -2.68 2.22
N VAL A 635 32.29 -2.35 2.11
CA VAL A 635 33.36 -3.34 2.18
C VAL A 635 33.95 -3.35 3.58
N ALA A 636 33.75 -4.45 4.31
CA ALA A 636 34.39 -4.70 5.59
C ALA A 636 35.80 -5.25 5.37
N LYS A 637 36.75 -4.77 6.16
CA LYS A 637 38.09 -5.34 6.28
C LYS A 637 38.25 -5.95 7.67
N THR A 638 39.03 -7.03 7.77
CA THR A 638 39.42 -7.56 9.07
C THR A 638 40.38 -6.59 9.75
N VAL A 639 39.99 -6.09 10.92
CA VAL A 639 40.80 -5.27 11.81
C VAL A 639 41.10 -6.03 13.11
N ASP A 640 42.15 -5.61 13.81
CA ASP A 640 42.49 -6.20 15.10
C ASP A 640 41.33 -6.02 16.09
N SER A 641 40.99 -7.10 16.78
CA SER A 641 40.05 -7.10 17.89
C SER A 641 40.47 -6.06 18.94
N PRO A 642 39.53 -5.27 19.48
CA PRO A 642 39.84 -4.32 20.55
C PRO A 642 40.36 -5.02 21.81
N ARG A 643 40.15 -6.34 21.94
CA ARG A 643 40.65 -7.17 23.04
C ARG A 643 41.84 -8.03 22.62
N TYR A 644 42.52 -7.72 21.52
CA TYR A 644 43.79 -8.34 21.13
C TYR A 644 44.99 -7.48 21.54
N ASN A 645 46.11 -8.13 21.88
CA ASN A 645 47.38 -7.45 22.15
C ASN A 645 48.29 -7.54 20.89
N PRO A 646 48.42 -6.46 20.09
CA PRO A 646 49.22 -6.49 18.87
C PRO A 646 50.74 -6.56 19.11
N VAL A 647 51.20 -6.26 20.34
CA VAL A 647 52.63 -6.32 20.70
C VAL A 647 53.03 -7.75 21.06
N LEU A 648 52.23 -8.41 21.91
CA LEU A 648 52.46 -9.78 22.33
C LEU A 648 51.13 -10.45 22.70
N ALA A 649 50.56 -11.21 21.76
CA ALA A 649 49.22 -11.79 21.89
C ALA A 649 48.98 -12.55 23.21
N ALA A 650 49.97 -13.29 23.71
CA ALA A 650 49.83 -14.10 24.92
C ALA A 650 49.95 -13.30 26.24
N ASP A 651 50.37 -12.04 26.18
CA ASP A 651 50.40 -11.11 27.32
C ASP A 651 49.05 -10.37 27.36
N VAL A 652 48.06 -11.00 28.00
CA VAL A 652 46.68 -10.50 27.99
C VAL A 652 46.49 -9.35 28.98
N ASN A 653 47.34 -9.25 30.00
CA ASN A 653 47.27 -8.20 31.00
C ASN A 653 48.12 -6.95 30.63
N GLN A 654 48.93 -7.05 29.57
CA GLN A 654 49.80 -6.00 29.03
C GLN A 654 50.93 -5.56 29.97
N ASP A 655 51.43 -6.45 30.83
CA ASP A 655 52.56 -6.17 31.73
C ASP A 655 53.95 -6.42 31.09
N ASN A 656 53.96 -6.82 29.81
CA ASN A 656 55.11 -7.22 28.99
C ASN A 656 55.74 -8.57 29.38
N VAL A 657 55.11 -9.38 30.22
CA VAL A 657 55.61 -10.70 30.64
C VAL A 657 54.49 -11.73 30.59
N VAL A 658 54.63 -12.74 29.74
CA VAL A 658 53.66 -13.84 29.69
C VAL A 658 53.88 -14.79 30.87
N THR A 659 52.88 -14.90 31.74
CA THR A 659 52.86 -15.78 32.92
C THR A 659 51.58 -16.61 32.98
N ALA A 660 51.48 -17.49 33.97
CA ALA A 660 50.23 -18.23 34.23
C ALA A 660 49.04 -17.31 34.60
N VAL A 661 49.30 -16.06 35.00
CA VAL A 661 48.25 -15.07 35.28
C VAL A 661 47.50 -14.70 34.00
N ASP A 662 48.18 -14.65 32.85
CA ASP A 662 47.55 -14.34 31.58
C ASP A 662 46.53 -15.41 31.18
N ALA A 663 46.92 -16.68 31.25
CA ALA A 663 46.01 -17.79 31.00
C ALA A 663 44.83 -17.80 31.99
N LEU A 664 45.11 -17.49 33.27
CA LEU A 664 44.09 -17.43 34.31
C LEU A 664 43.08 -16.30 34.08
N GLN A 665 43.48 -15.16 33.52
CA GLN A 665 42.55 -14.07 33.19
C GLN A 665 41.54 -14.50 32.12
N VAL A 666 42.00 -15.17 31.06
CA VAL A 666 41.11 -15.70 30.01
C VAL A 666 40.17 -16.77 30.59
N ILE A 667 40.69 -17.70 31.40
CA ILE A 667 39.89 -18.75 32.05
C ILE A 667 38.83 -18.15 33.00
N ASN A 668 39.20 -17.17 33.82
CA ASN A 668 38.26 -16.52 34.74
C ASN A 668 37.17 -15.76 33.98
N TYR A 669 37.53 -15.09 32.88
CA TYR A 669 36.57 -14.41 32.03
C TYR A 669 35.58 -15.41 31.42
N LEU A 670 36.06 -16.50 30.82
CA LEU A 670 35.22 -17.58 30.28
C LEU A 670 34.33 -18.24 31.34
N ASN A 671 34.83 -18.46 32.57
CA ASN A 671 34.03 -19.00 33.65
C ASN A 671 32.91 -18.05 34.12
N THR A 672 33.09 -16.74 33.90
CA THR A 672 32.12 -15.72 34.32
C THR A 672 31.08 -15.45 33.25
N PHE A 673 31.51 -15.31 31.99
CA PHE A 673 30.66 -14.85 30.89
C PHE A 673 30.37 -15.93 29.85
N GLY A 674 31.03 -17.07 29.92
CA GLY A 674 31.00 -18.09 28.87
C GLY A 674 31.76 -17.67 27.62
N SER A 675 31.76 -18.57 26.63
CA SER A 675 32.28 -18.26 25.30
C SER A 675 31.24 -17.46 24.51
N HIS A 676 31.68 -16.37 23.88
CA HIS A 676 30.81 -15.50 23.08
C HIS A 676 31.66 -14.65 22.11
N THR A 677 31.00 -14.10 21.10
CA THR A 677 31.56 -13.09 20.20
C THR A 677 31.61 -11.75 20.92
N LEU A 678 32.73 -11.05 20.82
CA LEU A 678 32.89 -9.71 21.36
C LEU A 678 32.01 -8.73 20.60
N THR A 679 31.25 -7.95 21.36
CA THR A 679 30.50 -6.80 20.83
C THR A 679 31.28 -5.51 21.07
N HIS A 680 30.82 -4.42 20.48
CA HIS A 680 31.37 -3.09 20.76
C HIS A 680 31.27 -2.69 22.25
N ALA A 681 30.33 -3.25 23.01
CA ALA A 681 30.24 -3.05 24.45
C ALA A 681 31.40 -3.71 25.22
N ASP A 682 31.99 -4.77 24.67
CA ASP A 682 33.08 -5.54 25.26
C ASP A 682 34.48 -5.02 24.88
N ALA A 683 34.55 -3.91 24.14
CA ALA A 683 35.80 -3.39 23.58
C ALA A 683 36.85 -2.98 24.63
N THR A 684 36.45 -2.79 25.89
CA THR A 684 37.33 -2.35 26.98
C THR A 684 37.72 -3.51 27.91
N GLY A 685 38.97 -3.52 28.39
CA GLY A 685 39.46 -4.52 29.37
C GLY A 685 40.75 -5.22 28.93
N SER A 686 41.13 -6.27 29.67
CA SER A 686 42.31 -7.11 29.39
C SER A 686 42.24 -7.69 27.97
N LYS A 687 43.39 -7.84 27.31
CA LYS A 687 43.50 -8.32 25.93
C LYS A 687 43.38 -9.85 25.82
N ILE A 688 42.21 -10.34 26.18
CA ILE A 688 41.89 -11.76 26.34
C ILE A 688 41.58 -12.49 25.03
N ASP A 689 41.36 -11.77 23.94
CA ASP A 689 41.23 -12.35 22.60
C ASP A 689 42.64 -12.55 22.05
N VAL A 690 43.20 -13.73 22.28
CA VAL A 690 44.58 -14.07 21.93
C VAL A 690 44.64 -14.55 20.48
N THR A 691 43.54 -15.08 19.94
CA THR A 691 43.43 -15.52 18.54
C THR A 691 43.17 -14.40 17.55
N ASN A 692 42.76 -13.22 18.02
CA ASN A 692 42.40 -12.05 17.22
C ASN A 692 41.25 -12.32 16.24
N ASP A 693 40.32 -13.20 16.61
CA ASP A 693 39.17 -13.58 15.81
C ASP A 693 37.85 -12.96 16.32
N GLY A 694 37.93 -12.14 17.37
CA GLY A 694 36.77 -11.45 17.93
C GLY A 694 35.88 -12.35 18.77
N VAL A 695 36.27 -13.61 19.03
CA VAL A 695 35.46 -14.57 19.79
C VAL A 695 36.27 -15.09 20.96
N ILE A 696 35.78 -14.88 22.19
CA ILE A 696 36.48 -15.40 23.36
C ILE A 696 36.10 -16.86 23.55
N THR A 697 37.08 -17.75 23.43
CA THR A 697 36.92 -19.20 23.56
C THR A 697 38.01 -19.81 24.42
N ALA A 698 37.87 -21.09 24.76
CA ALA A 698 38.94 -21.83 25.44
C ALA A 698 40.25 -21.89 24.60
N LEU A 699 40.19 -21.64 23.29
CA LEU A 699 41.37 -21.59 22.43
C LEU A 699 42.29 -20.43 22.81
N ASP A 700 41.75 -19.28 23.22
CA ASP A 700 42.53 -18.13 23.68
C ASP A 700 43.41 -18.49 24.88
N ALA A 701 42.81 -19.13 25.89
CA ALA A 701 43.54 -19.59 27.07
C ALA A 701 44.59 -20.65 26.69
N LEU A 702 44.25 -21.56 25.78
CA LEU A 702 45.17 -22.58 25.30
C LEU A 702 46.37 -21.99 24.55
N ARG A 703 46.18 -20.90 23.78
CA ARG A 703 47.28 -20.19 23.10
C ARG A 703 48.29 -19.63 24.11
N VAL A 704 47.83 -19.05 25.21
CA VAL A 704 48.70 -18.58 26.30
C VAL A 704 49.44 -19.75 26.96
N ILE A 705 48.74 -20.83 27.29
CA ILE A 705 49.33 -22.02 27.92
C ILE A 705 50.41 -22.65 27.03
N ASN A 706 50.14 -22.75 25.73
CA ASN A 706 51.11 -23.28 24.76
C ASN A 706 52.34 -22.38 24.65
N TYR A 707 52.18 -21.05 24.69
CA TYR A 707 53.30 -20.11 24.72
C TYR A 707 54.20 -20.35 25.94
N LEU A 708 53.60 -20.51 27.13
CA LEU A 708 54.32 -20.81 28.38
C LEU A 708 55.08 -22.14 28.33
N ASN A 709 54.47 -23.17 27.74
CA ASN A 709 55.07 -24.50 27.62
C ASN A 709 56.15 -24.57 26.52
N GLY A 710 56.01 -23.79 25.44
CA GLY A 710 57.01 -23.70 24.36
C GLY A 710 58.28 -22.92 24.75
N GLY A 711 58.17 -21.96 25.67
CA GLY A 711 59.31 -21.26 26.25
C GLY A 711 60.23 -22.13 27.13
N GLN A 712 59.78 -23.32 27.55
CA GLN A 712 60.58 -24.25 28.36
C GLN A 712 61.43 -25.24 27.56
N THR A 713 61.32 -25.30 26.23
CA THR A 713 62.02 -26.29 25.38
C THR A 713 63.29 -25.77 24.67
N ALA A 714 63.81 -24.59 25.00
CA ALA A 714 65.06 -24.06 24.43
C ALA A 714 66.35 -24.53 25.18
N SER A 715 66.31 -25.70 25.83
CA SER A 715 67.49 -26.33 26.44
C SER A 715 67.43 -27.86 26.32
N ALA A 716 67.55 -28.38 25.09
CA ALA A 716 68.20 -29.67 24.80
C ALA A 716 68.18 -29.98 23.28
N SER A 717 69.39 -30.02 22.71
CA SER A 717 69.82 -30.91 21.61
C SER A 717 69.30 -30.67 20.19
N GLU A 718 70.23 -30.30 19.29
CA GLU A 718 70.17 -30.65 17.86
C GLU A 718 70.05 -32.18 17.68
N PRO A 719 69.46 -32.64 16.56
CA PRO A 719 70.32 -33.07 15.45
C PRO A 719 69.85 -32.66 14.04
N LEU A 720 70.87 -32.67 13.17
CA LEU A 720 70.99 -32.44 11.73
C LEU A 720 70.11 -33.35 10.80
N PRO A 721 70.07 -33.06 9.47
CA PRO A 721 68.95 -33.30 8.57
C PRO A 721 68.99 -34.65 7.84
N ILE A 722 67.84 -35.08 7.29
CA ILE A 722 67.75 -36.21 6.35
C ILE A 722 67.01 -35.81 5.08
N ALA A 723 67.63 -36.19 3.96
CA ALA A 723 67.23 -35.96 2.58
C ALA A 723 66.16 -36.94 2.07
N SER A 724 65.53 -36.50 0.97
CA SER A 724 64.68 -37.18 -0.03
C SER A 724 65.13 -38.60 -0.43
N GLN A 725 64.25 -39.60 -0.70
CA GLN A 725 63.42 -39.91 -1.89
C GLN A 725 62.97 -41.41 -1.76
N PRO A 726 62.21 -42.07 -2.67
CA PRO A 726 61.01 -41.72 -3.45
C PRO A 726 59.90 -42.84 -3.44
N ASP A 727 58.76 -42.51 -4.05
CA ASP A 727 57.83 -43.35 -4.86
C ASP A 727 57.14 -44.62 -4.29
N THR A 728 55.81 -44.69 -4.42
CA THR A 728 55.12 -45.76 -5.16
C THR A 728 53.62 -45.46 -5.30
N THR A 729 53.25 -45.11 -6.54
CA THR A 729 52.07 -45.57 -7.28
C THR A 729 50.99 -46.41 -6.56
N ARG A 730 49.74 -45.95 -6.62
CA ARG A 730 48.59 -46.86 -6.80
C ARG A 730 47.50 -46.23 -7.65
N GLU A 731 47.19 -46.95 -8.72
CA GLU A 731 46.30 -46.62 -9.83
C GLU A 731 44.84 -46.37 -9.43
N LEU A 732 44.21 -45.55 -10.27
CA LEU A 732 42.78 -45.43 -10.48
C LEU A 732 42.14 -46.79 -10.77
N VAL A 733 40.94 -47.00 -10.22
CA VAL A 733 39.90 -47.78 -10.90
C VAL A 733 38.69 -46.86 -11.10
N THR A 734 38.48 -46.52 -12.35
CA THR A 734 37.27 -45.90 -12.89
C THR A 734 36.13 -46.94 -12.88
N ALA A 735 34.97 -46.55 -12.37
CA ALA A 735 33.69 -47.17 -12.70
C ALA A 735 32.75 -46.05 -13.16
N GLU A 736 32.77 -45.86 -14.47
CA GLU A 736 31.89 -45.02 -15.26
C GLU A 736 30.45 -45.54 -15.14
N LYS A 737 29.55 -44.75 -14.55
CA LYS A 737 28.11 -44.92 -14.71
C LYS A 737 27.60 -43.67 -15.40
N ALA A 738 27.26 -43.83 -16.68
CA ALA A 738 26.70 -42.82 -17.55
C ALA A 738 25.51 -42.11 -16.87
N ALA A 739 25.57 -40.78 -16.83
CA ALA A 739 24.43 -39.93 -16.57
C ALA A 739 23.48 -40.00 -17.79
N PRO A 740 22.15 -40.00 -17.59
CA PRO A 740 21.23 -39.80 -18.70
C PRO A 740 21.35 -38.37 -19.24
N ASP A 741 21.20 -38.23 -20.56
CA ASP A 741 21.20 -36.98 -21.32
C ASP A 741 20.12 -35.98 -20.86
N PRO A 742 20.31 -34.67 -21.14
CA PRO A 742 19.49 -33.57 -20.60
C PRO A 742 18.04 -33.66 -21.03
N VAL A 743 17.14 -33.57 -20.05
CA VAL A 743 15.71 -33.35 -20.27
C VAL A 743 15.52 -31.88 -20.66
N GLY A 744 14.74 -31.66 -21.72
CA GLY A 744 14.45 -30.34 -22.27
C GLY A 744 13.54 -29.50 -21.37
N ILE A 745 13.51 -28.21 -21.67
CA ILE A 745 12.86 -27.12 -20.92
C ILE A 745 11.34 -27.27 -20.73
N ASP A 746 10.71 -28.22 -21.44
CA ASP A 746 9.25 -28.42 -21.42
C ASP A 746 8.76 -29.39 -20.31
N ASP A 747 9.65 -30.08 -19.60
CA ASP A 747 9.27 -31.07 -18.56
C ASP A 747 9.48 -30.57 -17.10
N VAL A 748 9.82 -29.28 -16.90
CA VAL A 748 10.13 -28.71 -15.56
C VAL A 748 8.95 -27.92 -14.96
N LEU A 749 7.83 -27.76 -15.68
CA LEU A 749 6.71 -26.90 -15.25
C LEU A 749 5.33 -27.61 -15.22
N THR A 750 5.28 -28.94 -15.12
CA THR A 750 4.01 -29.69 -15.14
C THR A 750 3.59 -30.36 -13.83
N GLU A 751 4.27 -30.11 -12.71
CA GLU A 751 3.76 -30.57 -11.41
C GLU A 751 2.96 -29.48 -10.68
N PRO A 752 1.69 -29.74 -10.31
CA PRO A 752 0.93 -28.80 -9.50
C PRO A 752 1.58 -28.71 -8.11
N ILE A 753 2.01 -27.50 -7.75
CA ILE A 753 2.46 -27.17 -6.40
C ILE A 753 1.28 -27.42 -5.45
N GLN A 754 1.46 -28.34 -4.49
CA GLN A 754 0.48 -28.52 -3.43
C GLN A 754 0.54 -27.33 -2.47
N TRP A 755 -0.56 -26.56 -2.47
CA TRP A 755 -0.90 -25.64 -1.40
C TRP A 755 -0.95 -26.39 -0.06
N ILE A 756 -0.14 -25.96 0.90
CA ILE A 756 -0.40 -26.25 2.32
C ILE A 756 -1.14 -25.02 2.84
N ALA A 757 -2.47 -25.13 2.95
CA ALA A 757 -3.26 -24.14 3.66
C ALA A 757 -2.77 -24.02 5.12
N PRO A 758 -2.84 -22.84 5.75
CA PRO A 758 -2.64 -22.73 7.19
C PRO A 758 -3.64 -23.65 7.89
N GLN A 759 -3.12 -24.48 8.80
CA GLN A 759 -3.94 -25.39 9.59
C GLN A 759 -4.90 -24.56 10.45
N PRO A 760 -6.22 -24.83 10.43
CA PRO A 760 -7.15 -24.19 11.36
C PRO A 760 -6.81 -24.65 12.79
N ASP A 761 -6.88 -23.73 13.74
CA ASP A 761 -6.80 -24.03 15.17
C ASP A 761 -7.75 -25.19 15.52
N ASP A 762 -7.20 -26.18 16.22
CA ASP A 762 -7.92 -27.36 16.69
C ASP A 762 -9.02 -26.93 17.69
N PRO A 763 -10.31 -27.26 17.44
CA PRO A 763 -11.41 -26.86 18.32
C PRO A 763 -11.63 -27.79 19.53
N ASP A 764 -10.71 -28.71 19.85
CA ASP A 764 -10.91 -29.74 20.89
C ASP A 764 -10.14 -29.53 22.22
N ASP A 765 -9.99 -28.28 22.69
CA ASP A 765 -9.59 -28.02 24.09
C ASP A 765 -10.72 -27.32 24.88
N GLU A 766 -11.72 -28.12 25.29
CA GLU A 766 -12.70 -27.76 26.32
C GLU A 766 -12.04 -27.65 27.73
N PRO A 767 -12.67 -26.89 28.66
CA PRO A 767 -11.98 -26.12 29.68
C PRO A 767 -11.76 -26.89 30.98
N PHE A 768 -10.53 -26.92 31.47
CA PHE A 768 -10.26 -27.24 32.87
C PHE A 768 -10.41 -25.99 33.74
N THR A 769 -11.59 -25.83 34.35
CA THR A 769 -11.75 -25.05 35.57
C THR A 769 -11.85 -26.01 36.77
N PHE A 770 -11.04 -25.80 37.83
CA PHE A 770 -11.54 -25.75 39.21
C PHE A 770 -10.50 -25.22 40.22
N ARG A 771 -11.00 -24.36 41.11
CA ARG A 771 -10.34 -23.56 42.15
C ARG A 771 -9.95 -24.36 43.41
N ILE A 772 -8.95 -23.81 44.12
CA ILE A 772 -8.87 -23.69 45.59
C ILE A 772 -8.28 -22.29 45.86
N VAL A 773 -8.92 -21.31 46.52
CA VAL A 773 -10.23 -21.21 47.20
C VAL A 773 -11.03 -20.06 46.61
#